data_AF-A0A4Q0I2K5-F1
#
_entry.id   AF-A0A4Q0I2K5-F1
#
_cell.length_a   1.000
_cell.length_b   1.000
_cell.length_c   1.000
_cell.angle_alpha   90.00
_cell.angle_beta   90.00
_cell.angle_gamma   90.00
#
_symmetry.space_group_name_H-M   'P 1'
#
loop_
_entity.id
_entity.type
_entity.pdbx_description
1 polymer ?
#
loop_
_entity_poly.entity_id
_entity_poly.type
_entity_poly.pdbx_seq_one_letter_code
_entity_poly.pdbx_strand_id
1 'polypeptide(L)'
;MKKTISFLLSAVLATNLGLHFGQAKAAILEEHRIYINEIMASNTNTIRDGDLDDPKHGTLGGAYSDWIELYNASDESVDLTGYSISDDGATWFFPEGSIPPKGYLVIWASDKNKVASDGQLHTNFKLSAQGEKVVLKTPGGEVIDSIIYGRLADDESYGRSTDGGNEFLIFSKPTPYTSNDNSQTIVLEPVFSHQAGFYTEEFELELSVNQEDTKVYYTLDGSDPKPGDPHTFEYSGKIKIKSRAGEPNVLSMINTGEYYWYPPLGEVFKCSTVKAVAVRSDGQTSRTITRSYFVDPNMMSRYSLPVISIVTDEANLFDKNTGIYLNSNKSGADWERPAHVEFFERDGTLGFSHYCGVRLHGGGSKGFAQKSLRLYADRGYDYKDKISYNIFPGLTDKVTGKSITDFKRLVLRNSGSDWANSMFRDGLMHKLVSHLNLDTQAYRPSVVFINGEYWGIHNIRERYDNIYFASHYNLKKNNVALLEVTYSGSITVNEGTDEDAKAYTNEIIDFLKSNDITQKDNYEYIKTKMDVDNFIDCYVANIYFANGDWPQNNVSMWRYKTEDGLYHPEAPYGQDGRWRWIIKDTDFGFAGPMMGDAGIRHDTLSHASENPTSEWSVFLFKKLLENSEFRNAFINRMADYLNTCFDSELVMDTIDEVKNAIAPSIPEHNARWQAIWDWDSEVELMQTFAKERPYHVTQHIINKFKRFGVTGTYSVNLETDTSKGFIRINSIDLKDTTRGVNNPEEWTGTYFKGVPLTITAIPEDGYVFDRWEGTDETSDTLVIMPTKNINLKAIFKKDSSTECTISGYIEPDLSSTAADIKSNFKVEVLDLNVSALTDEDGYFELSVPQSNAEYVFKISKTNYLAREVRKDTVSNDLALSSKESPLILWAGDIEINGKSDGAINMKDVMKIAIAFDTTPVDAEYKADIDFNKDNAINLKDIMIIAKHFNTTSHDYK
;
A
#
# COMPACT_ATOMS: atom_id res chain seq x y z
N MET A 1 14.46 38.20 -6.72
CA MET A 1 14.44 39.64 -7.04
C MET A 1 15.41 39.88 -8.21
N LYS A 2 14.87 40.21 -9.41
CA LYS A 2 15.50 40.75 -10.65
C LYS A 2 16.54 39.86 -11.39
N LYS A 3 16.24 39.28 -12.58
CA LYS A 3 16.12 39.87 -13.96
C LYS A 3 17.52 40.27 -14.51
N THR A 4 17.98 40.01 -15.76
CA THR A 4 17.34 39.86 -17.09
C THR A 4 18.40 39.72 -18.24
N ILE A 5 17.96 39.32 -19.47
CA ILE A 5 18.34 39.81 -20.85
C ILE A 5 19.69 39.33 -21.44
N SER A 6 19.91 38.98 -22.74
CA SER A 6 19.17 39.04 -24.01
C SER A 6 19.75 38.12 -25.09
N PHE A 7 18.93 37.84 -26.10
CA PHE A 7 19.23 37.51 -27.52
C PHE A 7 20.10 38.54 -28.26
N LEU A 8 20.91 38.12 -29.28
CA LEU A 8 20.77 38.48 -30.72
C LEU A 8 21.94 38.02 -31.65
N LEU A 9 21.54 37.48 -32.81
CA LEU A 9 22.13 37.42 -34.18
C LEU A 9 23.60 37.83 -34.44
N SER A 10 24.30 37.08 -35.31
CA SER A 10 24.49 37.38 -36.75
C SER A 10 25.67 36.63 -37.41
N ALA A 11 25.49 36.27 -38.68
CA ALA A 11 26.46 35.66 -39.59
C ALA A 11 27.39 36.71 -40.25
N VAL A 12 28.57 36.28 -40.75
CA VAL A 12 29.11 36.51 -42.12
C VAL A 12 30.66 36.46 -42.19
N LEU A 13 31.13 35.60 -43.12
CA LEU A 13 32.38 35.56 -43.90
C LEU A 13 33.78 35.69 -43.26
N ALA A 14 34.61 34.68 -43.52
CA ALA A 14 36.00 34.90 -43.97
C ALA A 14 36.43 33.77 -44.93
N THR A 15 36.71 34.14 -46.17
CA THR A 15 37.37 33.35 -47.22
C THR A 15 38.87 33.25 -46.99
N ASN A 16 39.48 32.08 -47.22
CA ASN A 16 40.72 31.96 -48.00
C ASN A 16 41.07 30.51 -48.37
N LEU A 17 41.34 30.31 -49.67
CA LEU A 17 41.96 29.14 -50.29
C LEU A 17 43.46 29.07 -49.95
N GLY A 18 44.00 27.86 -49.73
CA GLY A 18 45.45 27.65 -49.60
C GLY A 18 45.87 26.20 -49.31
N LEU A 19 45.98 25.43 -50.39
CA LEU A 19 46.43 24.04 -50.61
C LEU A 19 47.48 23.35 -49.70
N HIS A 20 47.27 22.01 -49.59
CA HIS A 20 48.22 20.86 -49.51
C HIS A 20 48.76 20.46 -48.11
N PHE A 21 48.42 19.30 -47.53
CA PHE A 21 48.78 17.91 -47.93
C PHE A 21 48.08 16.93 -46.97
N GLY A 22 47.75 15.71 -47.43
CA GLY A 22 47.46 14.57 -46.56
C GLY A 22 46.22 13.76 -46.97
N GLN A 23 46.42 12.71 -47.74
CA GLN A 23 45.43 11.65 -47.92
C GLN A 23 45.04 11.04 -46.57
N ALA A 24 43.75 11.11 -46.22
CA ALA A 24 43.09 10.09 -45.42
C ALA A 24 41.58 10.13 -45.73
N LYS A 25 41.12 9.07 -46.39
CA LYS A 25 39.74 8.55 -46.52
C LYS A 25 38.59 9.57 -46.41
N ALA A 26 37.93 9.78 -47.54
CA ALA A 26 36.48 9.96 -47.52
C ALA A 26 35.85 8.73 -46.86
N ALA A 27 35.46 8.84 -45.59
CA ALA A 27 34.45 7.99 -45.01
C ALA A 27 33.11 8.58 -45.44
N ILE A 28 32.52 7.94 -46.43
CA ILE A 28 31.13 8.14 -46.87
C ILE A 28 30.26 7.99 -45.62
N LEU A 29 29.44 8.98 -45.27
CA LEU A 29 28.28 8.73 -44.40
C LEU A 29 27.46 7.64 -45.11
N GLU A 30 27.39 6.43 -44.58
CA GLU A 30 26.39 5.47 -45.04
C GLU A 30 25.00 6.11 -44.83
N GLU A 31 24.24 6.25 -45.90
CA GLU A 31 22.82 6.57 -45.81
C GLU A 31 22.14 5.53 -44.90
N HIS A 32 21.37 5.98 -43.90
CA HIS A 32 20.52 5.10 -43.09
C HIS A 32 19.58 4.31 -44.02
N ARG A 33 19.78 2.99 -44.12
CA ARG A 33 19.07 2.12 -45.08
C ARG A 33 17.89 1.35 -44.48
N ILE A 34 17.96 1.01 -43.19
CA ILE A 34 16.92 0.25 -42.49
C ILE A 34 16.33 1.11 -41.37
N TYR A 35 15.01 1.10 -41.27
CA TYR A 35 14.26 1.85 -40.27
C TYR A 35 13.38 0.90 -39.48
N ILE A 36 13.25 1.15 -38.18
CA ILE A 36 12.12 0.66 -37.40
C ILE A 36 10.92 1.49 -37.88
N ASN A 37 10.00 0.83 -38.59
CA ASN A 37 8.95 1.49 -39.36
C ASN A 37 7.65 1.62 -38.58
N GLU A 38 7.28 0.56 -37.87
CA GLU A 38 6.02 0.46 -37.13
C GLU A 38 6.18 -0.55 -35.99
N ILE A 39 5.54 -0.29 -34.85
CA ILE A 39 5.52 -1.19 -33.69
C ILE A 39 4.11 -1.31 -33.15
N MET A 40 3.70 -2.53 -32.81
CA MET A 40 2.48 -2.81 -32.04
C MET A 40 2.83 -3.56 -30.77
N ALA A 41 2.53 -2.94 -29.63
CA ALA A 41 2.87 -3.46 -28.30
C ALA A 41 1.70 -4.16 -27.58
N SER A 42 0.51 -4.18 -28.17
CA SER A 42 -0.62 -4.98 -27.69
C SER A 42 -1.48 -5.38 -28.88
N ASN A 43 -1.24 -6.56 -29.43
CA ASN A 43 -1.98 -7.10 -30.56
C ASN A 43 -3.07 -8.04 -30.06
N THR A 44 -4.35 -7.73 -30.33
CA THR A 44 -5.46 -8.60 -29.89
C THR A 44 -6.31 -9.09 -31.05
N ASN A 45 -6.28 -8.41 -32.19
CA ASN A 45 -7.05 -8.78 -33.37
C ASN A 45 -6.40 -8.44 -34.72
N THR A 46 -5.31 -7.66 -34.76
CA THR A 46 -4.77 -7.11 -36.02
C THR A 46 -4.23 -8.19 -36.97
N ILE A 47 -3.20 -8.93 -36.54
CA ILE A 47 -2.59 -10.04 -37.32
C ILE A 47 -2.10 -11.14 -36.40
N ARG A 48 -2.20 -12.40 -36.81
CA ARG A 48 -1.64 -13.53 -36.04
C ARG A 48 -0.21 -13.83 -36.47
N ASP A 49 0.57 -14.38 -35.55
CA ASP A 49 1.99 -14.68 -35.72
C ASP A 49 2.29 -15.92 -36.58
N GLY A 50 1.26 -16.61 -37.09
CA GLY A 50 1.42 -17.74 -37.99
C GLY A 50 2.15 -18.95 -37.39
N ASP A 51 2.50 -18.94 -36.10
CA ASP A 51 3.24 -20.01 -35.43
C ASP A 51 2.36 -21.26 -35.27
N LEU A 52 2.36 -22.12 -36.29
CA LEU A 52 1.58 -23.37 -36.30
C LEU A 52 2.06 -24.39 -35.26
N ASP A 53 3.29 -24.22 -34.77
CA ASP A 53 3.90 -25.06 -33.74
C ASP A 53 3.50 -24.60 -32.31
N ASP A 54 2.72 -23.52 -32.17
CA ASP A 54 2.18 -23.06 -30.89
C ASP A 54 1.13 -24.09 -30.36
N PRO A 55 1.35 -24.72 -29.19
CA PRO A 55 0.47 -25.77 -28.69
C PRO A 55 -0.92 -25.28 -28.28
N LYS A 56 -1.09 -23.97 -28.09
CA LYS A 56 -2.37 -23.36 -27.72
C LYS A 56 -3.10 -22.76 -28.92
N HIS A 57 -2.38 -22.14 -29.85
CA HIS A 57 -2.97 -21.33 -30.91
C HIS A 57 -2.62 -21.76 -32.33
N GLY A 58 -1.78 -22.78 -32.53
CA GLY A 58 -1.29 -23.18 -33.85
C GLY A 58 -2.41 -23.54 -34.84
N THR A 59 -3.50 -24.18 -34.37
CA THR A 59 -4.68 -24.48 -35.20
C THR A 59 -5.50 -23.26 -35.62
N LEU A 60 -5.27 -22.11 -34.99
CA LEU A 60 -5.87 -20.82 -35.33
C LEU A 60 -4.95 -19.95 -36.20
N GLY A 61 -3.80 -20.48 -36.62
CA GLY A 61 -2.78 -19.73 -37.35
C GLY A 61 -1.89 -18.88 -36.43
N GLY A 62 -1.59 -19.35 -35.22
CA GLY A 62 -0.71 -18.66 -34.28
C GLY A 62 -1.43 -17.71 -33.29
N ALA A 63 -0.65 -17.08 -32.41
CA ALA A 63 -1.13 -16.12 -31.41
C ALA A 63 -1.19 -14.69 -31.96
N TYR A 64 -1.96 -13.81 -31.33
CA TYR A 64 -1.80 -12.37 -31.55
C TYR A 64 -0.61 -11.90 -30.72
N SER A 65 0.58 -11.98 -31.29
CA SER A 65 1.83 -11.56 -30.65
C SER A 65 2.12 -10.09 -30.99
N ASP A 66 2.80 -9.40 -30.08
CA ASP A 66 3.33 -8.05 -30.32
C ASP A 66 4.36 -8.13 -31.46
N TRP A 67 4.57 -7.02 -32.16
CA TRP A 67 5.45 -7.04 -33.33
C TRP A 67 6.15 -5.72 -33.59
N ILE A 68 7.28 -5.84 -34.28
CA ILE A 68 8.15 -4.77 -34.73
C ILE A 68 8.33 -4.94 -36.23
N GLU A 69 8.05 -3.90 -37.02
CA GLU A 69 8.29 -3.90 -38.45
C GLU A 69 9.55 -3.09 -38.79
N LEU A 70 10.40 -3.67 -39.63
CA LEU A 70 11.53 -3.01 -40.25
C LEU A 70 11.23 -2.70 -41.72
N TYR A 71 11.64 -1.51 -42.17
CA TYR A 71 11.55 -1.08 -43.57
C TYR A 71 12.95 -0.88 -44.17
N ASN A 72 13.15 -1.39 -45.38
CA ASN A 72 14.37 -1.16 -46.16
C ASN A 72 14.15 -0.04 -47.19
N ALA A 73 14.71 1.13 -46.92
CA ALA A 73 14.63 2.29 -47.81
C ALA A 73 15.59 2.22 -49.01
N SER A 74 16.46 1.22 -49.11
CA SER A 74 17.42 1.09 -50.21
C SER A 74 16.85 0.36 -51.44
N ASP A 75 17.58 0.45 -52.55
CA ASP A 75 17.26 -0.25 -53.82
C ASP A 75 17.90 -1.65 -53.90
N GLU A 76 18.56 -2.10 -52.84
CA GLU A 76 19.19 -3.42 -52.72
C GLU A 76 18.58 -4.21 -51.55
N SER A 77 18.66 -5.55 -51.60
CA SER A 77 18.24 -6.36 -50.46
C SER A 77 19.27 -6.26 -49.34
N VAL A 78 18.81 -6.18 -48.09
CA VAL A 78 19.65 -6.11 -46.90
C VAL A 78 19.53 -7.40 -46.11
N ASP A 79 20.67 -8.07 -45.89
CA ASP A 79 20.80 -9.22 -44.99
C ASP A 79 20.98 -8.73 -43.55
N LEU A 80 20.15 -9.24 -42.64
CA LEU A 80 20.15 -8.89 -41.22
C LEU A 80 20.90 -9.91 -40.36
N THR A 81 21.50 -10.94 -40.95
CA THR A 81 22.22 -11.97 -40.18
C THR A 81 23.25 -11.35 -39.23
N GLY A 82 23.11 -11.63 -37.93
CA GLY A 82 23.99 -11.11 -36.88
C GLY A 82 23.68 -9.68 -36.39
N TYR A 83 22.67 -9.01 -36.95
CA TYR A 83 22.15 -7.76 -36.39
C TYR A 83 21.49 -8.04 -35.02
N SER A 84 21.24 -7.00 -34.24
CA SER A 84 20.50 -7.15 -32.97
C SER A 84 19.36 -6.16 -32.84
N ILE A 85 18.25 -6.60 -32.25
CA ILE A 85 17.15 -5.75 -31.80
C ILE A 85 16.94 -5.92 -30.29
N SER A 86 16.71 -4.83 -29.57
CA SER A 86 16.56 -4.84 -28.10
C SER A 86 15.40 -3.97 -27.64
N ASP A 87 14.75 -4.36 -26.55
CA ASP A 87 13.88 -3.52 -25.72
C ASP A 87 14.68 -2.93 -24.53
N ASP A 88 14.01 -2.44 -23.48
CA ASP A 88 14.66 -1.90 -22.29
C ASP A 88 15.33 -2.97 -21.37
N GLY A 89 15.03 -4.26 -21.56
CA GLY A 89 15.44 -5.35 -20.66
C GLY A 89 16.21 -6.51 -21.30
N ALA A 90 16.14 -6.67 -22.62
CA ALA A 90 16.64 -7.82 -23.35
C ALA A 90 17.21 -7.42 -24.73
N THR A 91 18.09 -8.26 -25.26
CA THR A 91 18.63 -8.11 -26.63
C THR A 91 18.51 -9.45 -27.35
N TRP A 92 18.01 -9.40 -28.58
CA TRP A 92 17.84 -10.54 -29.47
C TRP A 92 18.67 -10.35 -30.74
N PHE A 93 19.34 -11.41 -31.19
CA PHE A 93 20.18 -11.39 -32.39
C PHE A 93 19.48 -12.12 -33.54
N PHE A 94 19.50 -11.52 -34.72
CA PHE A 94 18.93 -12.11 -35.94
C PHE A 94 19.76 -13.34 -36.35
N PRO A 95 19.19 -14.56 -36.30
CA PRO A 95 19.89 -15.78 -36.73
C PRO A 95 20.01 -15.84 -38.26
N GLU A 96 19.00 -15.30 -38.95
CA GLU A 96 18.87 -15.17 -40.39
C GLU A 96 17.79 -14.10 -40.68
N GLY A 97 17.68 -13.67 -41.93
CA GLY A 97 16.62 -12.76 -42.38
C GLY A 97 17.12 -11.74 -43.40
N SER A 98 16.30 -11.43 -44.40
CA SER A 98 16.63 -10.39 -45.37
C SER A 98 15.40 -9.54 -45.68
N ILE A 99 15.62 -8.24 -45.87
CA ILE A 99 14.57 -7.32 -46.31
C ILE A 99 14.81 -7.01 -47.80
N PRO A 100 13.84 -7.27 -48.69
CA PRO A 100 13.94 -6.88 -50.10
C PRO A 100 14.08 -5.35 -50.27
N PRO A 101 14.54 -4.87 -51.45
CA PRO A 101 14.49 -3.45 -51.79
C PRO A 101 13.10 -2.87 -51.58
N LYS A 102 12.97 -1.74 -50.89
CA LYS A 102 11.67 -1.11 -50.54
C LYS A 102 10.69 -2.05 -49.83
N GLY A 103 11.20 -3.12 -49.23
CA GLY A 103 10.41 -4.17 -48.57
C GLY A 103 10.30 -3.96 -47.06
N TYR A 104 9.44 -4.79 -46.46
CA TYR A 104 9.12 -4.79 -45.02
C TYR A 104 9.45 -6.16 -44.42
N LEU A 105 9.79 -6.19 -43.14
CA LEU A 105 9.97 -7.41 -42.36
C LEU A 105 9.36 -7.24 -40.98
N VAL A 106 8.39 -8.08 -40.65
CA VAL A 106 7.80 -8.15 -39.30
C VAL A 106 8.59 -9.14 -38.45
N ILE A 107 8.94 -8.72 -37.24
CA ILE A 107 9.52 -9.54 -36.18
C ILE A 107 8.53 -9.61 -35.02
N TRP A 108 8.22 -10.81 -34.55
CA TRP A 108 7.29 -11.01 -33.45
C TRP A 108 7.99 -10.89 -32.10
N ALA A 109 7.60 -9.90 -31.31
CA ALA A 109 8.02 -9.75 -29.93
C ALA A 109 7.15 -10.65 -29.02
N SER A 110 7.34 -11.96 -29.14
CA SER A 110 6.44 -12.96 -28.54
C SER A 110 7.00 -13.68 -27.32
N ASP A 111 8.26 -13.45 -26.95
CA ASP A 111 9.01 -14.20 -25.93
C ASP A 111 9.06 -15.72 -26.21
N LYS A 112 9.14 -16.10 -27.50
CA LYS A 112 9.26 -17.51 -27.92
C LYS A 112 10.70 -17.89 -28.28
N ASN A 113 11.55 -16.89 -28.56
CA ASN A 113 12.96 -17.03 -28.90
C ASN A 113 13.26 -18.13 -29.94
N LYS A 114 12.65 -18.02 -31.14
CA LYS A 114 12.78 -19.05 -32.18
C LYS A 114 12.61 -18.48 -33.59
N VAL A 115 13.00 -19.27 -34.57
CA VAL A 115 12.53 -19.15 -35.96
C VAL A 115 11.47 -20.22 -36.16
N ALA A 116 10.26 -19.81 -36.56
CA ALA A 116 9.17 -20.74 -36.83
C ALA A 116 9.43 -21.56 -38.11
N SER A 117 8.70 -22.66 -38.29
CA SER A 117 8.90 -23.59 -39.41
C SER A 117 8.65 -22.97 -40.80
N ASP A 118 7.96 -21.83 -40.86
CA ASP A 118 7.73 -21.02 -42.06
C ASP A 118 8.69 -19.82 -42.19
N GLY A 119 9.69 -19.72 -41.31
CA GLY A 119 10.73 -18.70 -41.34
C GLY A 119 10.42 -17.42 -40.55
N GLN A 120 9.29 -17.34 -39.86
CA GLN A 120 8.95 -16.17 -39.05
C GLN A 120 9.85 -16.04 -37.81
N LEU A 121 10.23 -14.80 -37.49
CA LEU A 121 11.20 -14.49 -36.44
C LEU A 121 10.50 -14.11 -35.14
N HIS A 122 10.85 -14.78 -34.05
CA HIS A 122 10.31 -14.53 -32.72
C HIS A 122 11.41 -14.18 -31.71
N THR A 123 11.32 -13.01 -31.10
CA THR A 123 12.29 -12.57 -30.09
C THR A 123 12.12 -13.30 -28.76
N ASN A 124 13.10 -13.10 -27.86
CA ASN A 124 13.10 -13.56 -26.47
C ASN A 124 12.51 -12.51 -25.50
N PHE A 125 11.68 -11.60 -26.00
CA PHE A 125 11.02 -10.57 -25.19
C PHE A 125 9.64 -10.24 -25.77
N LYS A 126 8.87 -9.46 -25.03
CA LYS A 126 7.60 -8.86 -25.46
C LYS A 126 7.67 -7.36 -25.35
N LEU A 127 6.76 -6.68 -26.00
CA LEU A 127 6.71 -5.23 -25.92
C LEU A 127 5.81 -4.74 -24.77
N SER A 128 6.19 -3.62 -24.17
CA SER A 128 5.40 -2.94 -23.15
C SER A 128 4.37 -2.03 -23.81
N ALA A 129 3.08 -2.31 -23.61
CA ALA A 129 2.00 -1.41 -24.02
C ALA A 129 2.02 -0.05 -23.30
N GLN A 130 2.81 0.12 -22.24
CA GLN A 130 3.01 1.41 -21.54
C GLN A 130 4.07 2.30 -22.20
N GLY A 131 4.79 1.77 -23.19
CA GLY A 131 5.91 2.44 -23.85
C GLY A 131 7.26 1.96 -23.32
N GLU A 132 8.24 1.92 -24.21
CA GLU A 132 9.65 1.59 -23.94
C GLU A 132 10.52 2.03 -25.12
N LYS A 133 11.84 1.77 -25.03
CA LYS A 133 12.77 2.00 -26.14
C LYS A 133 13.06 0.71 -26.90
N VAL A 134 13.01 0.79 -28.24
CA VAL A 134 13.47 -0.28 -29.14
C VAL A 134 14.68 0.20 -29.93
N VAL A 135 15.72 -0.62 -30.02
CA VAL A 135 17.00 -0.27 -30.68
C VAL A 135 17.42 -1.37 -31.65
N LEU A 136 17.73 -0.99 -32.88
CA LEU A 136 18.31 -1.85 -33.92
C LEU A 136 19.80 -1.53 -34.09
N LYS A 137 20.66 -2.55 -34.10
CA LYS A 137 22.12 -2.40 -34.26
C LYS A 137 22.71 -3.35 -35.30
N THR A 138 23.81 -2.92 -35.91
CA THR A 138 24.66 -3.76 -36.77
C THR A 138 25.37 -4.87 -35.96
N PRO A 139 25.95 -5.90 -36.59
CA PRO A 139 26.76 -6.90 -35.91
C PRO A 139 27.99 -6.32 -35.20
N GLY A 140 28.46 -5.14 -35.65
CA GLY A 140 29.54 -4.38 -35.01
C GLY A 140 29.11 -3.58 -33.77
N GLY A 141 27.80 -3.56 -33.45
CA GLY A 141 27.23 -2.86 -32.30
C GLY A 141 26.84 -1.40 -32.57
N GLU A 142 26.93 -0.93 -33.81
CA GLU A 142 26.53 0.43 -34.20
C GLU A 142 25.01 0.54 -34.28
N VAL A 143 24.43 1.61 -33.71
CA VAL A 143 22.97 1.84 -33.75
C VAL A 143 22.57 2.31 -35.14
N ILE A 144 21.66 1.57 -35.75
CA ILE A 144 21.07 1.89 -37.06
C ILE A 144 19.87 2.80 -36.89
N ASP A 145 18.96 2.38 -36.01
CA ASP A 145 17.75 3.13 -35.69
C ASP A 145 17.33 2.81 -34.26
N SER A 146 16.60 3.75 -33.67
CA SER A 146 15.98 3.55 -32.35
C SER A 146 14.73 4.38 -32.23
N ILE A 147 13.71 3.80 -31.60
CA ILE A 147 12.47 4.51 -31.31
C ILE A 147 12.18 4.43 -29.82
N ILE A 148 11.53 5.48 -29.31
CA ILE A 148 10.92 5.49 -27.98
C ILE A 148 9.45 5.78 -28.23
N TYR A 149 8.58 4.86 -27.87
CA TYR A 149 7.14 5.02 -28.03
C TYR A 149 6.46 5.14 -26.66
N GLY A 150 5.34 5.86 -26.63
CA GLY A 150 4.52 6.00 -25.43
C GLY A 150 3.52 4.86 -25.27
N ARG A 151 2.55 5.02 -24.37
CA ARG A 151 1.49 4.03 -24.21
C ARG A 151 0.67 3.85 -25.51
N LEU A 152 0.46 2.60 -25.92
CA LEU A 152 -0.44 2.20 -26.99
C LEU A 152 -1.65 1.45 -26.41
N ALA A 153 -2.86 1.67 -26.95
CA ALA A 153 -4.00 0.81 -26.66
C ALA A 153 -3.92 -0.50 -27.47
N ASP A 154 -4.84 -1.43 -27.17
CA ASP A 154 -4.97 -2.66 -27.94
C ASP A 154 -5.21 -2.35 -29.41
N ASP A 155 -4.43 -2.99 -30.27
CA ASP A 155 -4.44 -2.86 -31.73
C ASP A 155 -4.11 -1.45 -32.26
N GLU A 156 -3.56 -0.57 -31.43
CA GLU A 156 -2.86 0.64 -31.88
C GLU A 156 -1.39 0.33 -32.15
N SER A 157 -0.85 0.90 -33.22
CA SER A 157 0.58 0.84 -33.52
C SER A 157 1.21 2.23 -33.52
N TYR A 158 2.50 2.30 -33.23
CA TYR A 158 3.32 3.51 -33.35
C TYR A 158 4.23 3.37 -34.56
N GLY A 159 4.01 4.18 -35.58
CA GLY A 159 4.74 4.06 -36.83
C GLY A 159 5.12 5.41 -37.43
N ARG A 160 6.10 5.37 -38.35
CA ARG A 160 6.53 6.54 -39.10
C ARG A 160 5.42 7.01 -40.02
N SER A 161 5.12 8.31 -40.06
CA SER A 161 4.01 8.87 -40.86
C SER A 161 4.13 8.59 -42.36
N THR A 162 5.37 8.40 -42.82
CA THR A 162 5.76 7.91 -44.15
C THR A 162 6.91 6.93 -43.96
N ASP A 163 7.03 5.90 -44.80
CA ASP A 163 8.05 4.85 -44.60
C ASP A 163 9.47 5.43 -44.58
N GLY A 164 10.22 5.15 -43.51
CA GLY A 164 11.55 5.72 -43.27
C GLY A 164 11.59 7.24 -42.99
N GLY A 165 10.45 7.91 -42.89
CA GLY A 165 10.34 9.35 -42.55
C GLY A 165 10.55 9.64 -41.06
N ASN A 166 10.90 10.87 -40.69
CA ASN A 166 11.31 11.22 -39.31
C ASN A 166 10.16 11.44 -38.31
N GLU A 167 8.93 11.62 -38.78
CA GLU A 167 7.76 11.86 -37.95
C GLU A 167 7.07 10.53 -37.62
N PHE A 168 6.59 10.38 -36.38
CA PHE A 168 5.87 9.20 -35.92
C PHE A 168 4.49 9.57 -35.41
N LEU A 169 3.52 8.70 -35.68
CA LEU A 169 2.13 8.85 -35.27
C LEU A 169 1.62 7.53 -34.67
N ILE A 170 0.53 7.62 -33.92
CA ILE A 170 -0.22 6.42 -33.49
C ILE A 170 -1.26 6.12 -34.57
N PHE A 171 -1.26 4.88 -35.04
CA PHE A 171 -2.22 4.39 -36.02
C PHE A 171 -3.35 3.63 -35.34
N SER A 172 -4.59 4.01 -35.68
CA SER A 172 -5.81 3.26 -35.41
C SER A 172 -6.02 2.11 -36.40
N LYS A 173 -5.38 2.19 -37.58
CA LYS A 173 -5.29 1.10 -38.55
C LYS A 173 -3.80 0.84 -38.87
N PRO A 174 -3.21 -0.17 -38.22
CA PRO A 174 -1.84 -0.59 -38.46
C PRO A 174 -1.58 -1.09 -39.90
N THR A 175 -0.33 -1.11 -40.32
CA THR A 175 0.09 -1.40 -41.71
C THR A 175 1.11 -2.55 -41.87
N PRO A 176 1.04 -3.64 -41.09
CA PRO A 176 2.05 -4.68 -41.15
C PRO A 176 2.20 -5.27 -42.56
N TYR A 177 3.44 -5.49 -42.97
CA TYR A 177 3.92 -5.94 -44.28
C TYR A 177 3.70 -4.96 -45.43
N THR A 178 3.23 -3.74 -45.17
CA THR A 178 2.84 -2.77 -46.21
C THR A 178 3.28 -1.35 -45.84
N SER A 179 3.17 -0.44 -46.80
CA SER A 179 3.54 0.97 -46.59
C SER A 179 2.65 1.66 -45.55
N ASN A 180 3.27 2.40 -44.64
CA ASN A 180 2.60 3.24 -43.64
C ASN A 180 1.77 4.37 -44.28
N ASP A 181 1.97 4.69 -45.55
CA ASP A 181 1.12 5.63 -46.30
C ASP A 181 -0.35 5.15 -46.38
N ASN A 182 -0.61 3.86 -46.10
CA ASN A 182 -1.96 3.26 -46.04
C ASN A 182 -2.54 3.22 -44.61
N SER A 183 -1.81 3.74 -43.62
CA SER A 183 -2.23 3.77 -42.23
C SER A 183 -3.42 4.71 -42.01
N GLN A 184 -4.08 4.55 -40.87
CA GLN A 184 -5.02 5.55 -40.37
C GLN A 184 -4.55 6.01 -39.00
N THR A 185 -4.41 7.33 -38.81
CA THR A 185 -3.96 7.89 -37.53
C THR A 185 -5.13 8.05 -36.57
N ILE A 186 -4.85 8.00 -35.28
CA ILE A 186 -5.83 8.37 -34.24
C ILE A 186 -6.24 9.84 -34.37
N VAL A 187 -7.42 10.16 -33.84
CA VAL A 187 -7.92 11.53 -33.71
C VAL A 187 -7.60 12.03 -32.29
N LEU A 188 -6.96 13.19 -32.19
CA LEU A 188 -6.58 13.80 -30.90
C LEU A 188 -7.81 14.20 -30.10
N GLU A 189 -7.72 14.06 -28.78
CA GLU A 189 -8.81 14.35 -27.86
C GLU A 189 -9.07 15.86 -27.74
N PRO A 190 -10.33 16.28 -27.52
CA PRO A 190 -10.65 17.67 -27.22
C PRO A 190 -9.97 18.14 -25.93
N VAL A 191 -9.34 19.31 -26.00
CA VAL A 191 -8.77 20.04 -24.86
C VAL A 191 -9.81 21.02 -24.33
N PHE A 192 -10.08 20.91 -23.03
CA PHE A 192 -10.95 21.80 -22.28
C PHE A 192 -10.11 22.88 -21.58
N SER A 193 -10.51 24.14 -21.73
CA SER A 193 -9.82 25.30 -21.11
C SER A 193 -9.82 25.30 -19.58
N HIS A 194 -10.76 24.59 -18.93
CA HIS A 194 -10.91 24.54 -17.48
C HIS A 194 -10.95 23.09 -16.99
N GLN A 195 -10.30 22.79 -15.87
CA GLN A 195 -10.32 21.46 -15.24
C GLN A 195 -11.69 21.15 -14.66
N ALA A 196 -12.07 19.87 -14.57
CA ALA A 196 -13.23 19.48 -13.78
C ALA A 196 -12.99 19.86 -12.31
N GLY A 197 -14.04 20.23 -11.57
CA GLY A 197 -13.89 20.62 -10.17
C GLY A 197 -14.87 21.67 -9.69
N PHE A 198 -14.51 22.30 -8.56
CA PHE A 198 -15.33 23.26 -7.83
C PHE A 198 -14.98 24.70 -8.21
N TYR A 199 -16.00 25.50 -8.45
CA TYR A 199 -15.88 26.89 -8.87
C TYR A 199 -16.87 27.76 -8.10
N THR A 200 -16.43 28.94 -7.69
CA THR A 200 -17.28 29.92 -6.98
C THR A 200 -17.97 30.91 -7.89
N GLU A 201 -17.55 30.98 -9.16
CA GLU A 201 -18.05 31.93 -10.15
C GLU A 201 -18.31 31.23 -11.50
N GLU A 202 -19.22 31.80 -12.29
CA GLU A 202 -19.46 31.35 -13.67
C GLU A 202 -18.28 31.68 -14.58
N PHE A 203 -18.08 30.88 -15.63
CA PHE A 203 -17.02 31.08 -16.61
C PHE A 203 -17.42 30.58 -18.00
N GLU A 204 -16.63 30.97 -19.00
CA GLU A 204 -16.79 30.53 -20.39
C GLU A 204 -15.82 29.40 -20.69
N LEU A 205 -16.35 28.20 -20.94
CA LEU A 205 -15.58 27.03 -21.29
C LEU A 205 -15.31 27.00 -22.79
N GLU A 206 -14.03 27.06 -23.14
CA GLU A 206 -13.53 26.81 -24.48
C GLU A 206 -13.10 25.35 -24.67
N LEU A 207 -13.48 24.78 -25.81
CA LEU A 207 -13.01 23.49 -26.33
C LEU A 207 -12.11 23.72 -27.55
N SER A 208 -11.09 22.89 -27.70
CA SER A 208 -10.18 22.96 -28.85
C SER A 208 -9.62 21.59 -29.18
N VAL A 209 -9.09 21.41 -30.38
CA VAL A 209 -8.34 20.22 -30.80
C VAL A 209 -7.21 20.68 -31.71
N ASN A 210 -5.99 20.23 -31.44
CA ASN A 210 -4.81 20.65 -32.20
C ASN A 210 -4.50 19.67 -33.33
N GLN A 211 -5.47 19.45 -34.22
CA GLN A 211 -5.36 18.56 -35.37
C GLN A 211 -6.14 19.15 -36.55
N GLU A 212 -5.53 19.19 -37.73
CA GLU A 212 -6.20 19.67 -38.95
C GLU A 212 -7.37 18.77 -39.32
N ASP A 213 -8.34 19.31 -40.08
CA ASP A 213 -9.53 18.61 -40.56
C ASP A 213 -10.40 17.95 -39.47
N THR A 214 -10.31 18.43 -38.22
CA THR A 214 -11.13 17.95 -37.10
C THR A 214 -12.12 19.00 -36.61
N LYS A 215 -13.28 18.51 -36.14
CA LYS A 215 -14.33 19.30 -35.49
C LYS A 215 -14.63 18.72 -34.12
N VAL A 216 -14.95 19.57 -33.15
CA VAL A 216 -15.36 19.12 -31.81
C VAL A 216 -16.90 19.10 -31.72
N TYR A 217 -17.43 18.01 -31.19
CA TYR A 217 -18.85 17.84 -30.88
C TYR A 217 -19.02 17.58 -29.38
N TYR A 218 -20.09 18.08 -28.78
CA TYR A 218 -20.30 17.92 -27.35
C TYR A 218 -21.78 17.74 -26.96
N THR A 219 -22.01 17.22 -25.76
CA THR A 219 -23.32 17.05 -25.13
C THR A 219 -23.29 17.62 -23.71
N LEU A 220 -24.47 17.96 -23.18
CA LEU A 220 -24.65 18.55 -21.84
C LEU A 220 -25.59 17.72 -20.93
N ASP A 221 -26.05 16.57 -21.41
CA ASP A 221 -27.05 15.72 -20.74
C ASP A 221 -26.52 14.33 -20.34
N GLY A 222 -25.24 14.06 -20.58
CA GLY A 222 -24.57 12.80 -20.27
C GLY A 222 -24.54 11.78 -21.41
N SER A 223 -25.31 11.99 -22.49
CA SER A 223 -25.24 11.16 -23.70
C SER A 223 -23.86 11.24 -24.37
N ASP A 224 -23.43 10.19 -25.07
CA ASP A 224 -22.20 10.26 -25.87
C ASP A 224 -22.40 11.17 -27.10
N PRO A 225 -21.49 12.13 -27.36
CA PRO A 225 -21.64 13.01 -28.52
C PRO A 225 -21.54 12.23 -29.83
N LYS A 226 -22.58 12.33 -30.66
CA LYS A 226 -22.69 11.67 -31.97
C LYS A 226 -23.15 12.69 -33.01
N PRO A 227 -22.32 13.06 -34.01
CA PRO A 227 -22.73 14.02 -35.03
C PRO A 227 -24.06 13.63 -35.68
N GLY A 228 -25.00 14.58 -35.73
CA GLY A 228 -26.35 14.37 -36.27
C GLY A 228 -27.39 13.90 -35.24
N ASP A 229 -26.98 13.54 -34.03
CA ASP A 229 -27.91 13.30 -32.91
C ASP A 229 -28.50 14.63 -32.41
N PRO A 230 -29.81 14.75 -32.18
CA PRO A 230 -30.46 15.97 -31.67
C PRO A 230 -29.85 16.56 -30.39
N HIS A 231 -29.19 15.74 -29.57
CA HIS A 231 -28.59 16.15 -28.29
C HIS A 231 -27.11 16.56 -28.43
N THR A 232 -26.52 16.40 -29.63
CA THR A 232 -25.12 16.70 -29.90
C THR A 232 -24.96 18.03 -30.63
N PHE A 233 -24.08 18.88 -30.10
CA PHE A 233 -23.80 20.20 -30.64
C PHE A 233 -22.40 20.24 -31.28
N GLU A 234 -22.29 20.76 -32.50
CA GLU A 234 -21.00 21.14 -33.08
C GLU A 234 -20.46 22.38 -32.35
N TYR A 235 -19.26 22.28 -31.81
CA TYR A 235 -18.63 23.37 -31.08
C TYR A 235 -18.31 24.54 -32.02
N SER A 236 -19.01 25.66 -31.82
CA SER A 236 -18.91 26.86 -32.65
C SER A 236 -18.78 28.15 -31.82
N GLY A 237 -18.79 28.05 -30.49
CA GLY A 237 -18.68 29.16 -29.56
C GLY A 237 -18.48 28.67 -28.12
N LYS A 238 -18.05 29.57 -27.23
CA LYS A 238 -17.80 29.23 -25.83
C LYS A 238 -19.06 28.72 -25.14
N ILE A 239 -18.89 27.77 -24.22
CA ILE A 239 -19.97 27.18 -23.44
C ILE A 239 -20.01 27.87 -22.08
N LYS A 240 -21.10 28.57 -21.77
CA LYS A 240 -21.26 29.21 -20.47
C LYS A 240 -21.52 28.19 -19.36
N ILE A 241 -20.55 28.00 -18.47
CA ILE A 241 -20.66 27.18 -17.27
C ILE A 241 -21.03 28.07 -16.09
N LYS A 242 -22.18 27.79 -15.46
CA LYS A 242 -22.77 28.62 -14.41
C LYS A 242 -23.47 27.78 -13.35
N SER A 243 -23.86 28.41 -12.25
CA SER A 243 -24.78 27.78 -11.30
C SER A 243 -26.08 27.43 -12.00
N ARG A 244 -26.58 26.22 -11.74
CA ARG A 244 -27.83 25.69 -12.29
C ARG A 244 -29.02 25.86 -11.33
N ALA A 245 -28.85 26.69 -10.30
CA ALA A 245 -29.93 27.03 -9.38
C ALA A 245 -31.13 27.63 -10.12
N GLY A 246 -32.33 27.17 -9.78
CA GLY A 246 -33.60 27.52 -10.42
C GLY A 246 -33.97 26.62 -11.61
N GLU A 247 -33.11 25.70 -12.03
CA GLU A 247 -33.44 24.72 -13.06
C GLU A 247 -34.26 23.56 -12.48
N PRO A 248 -35.31 23.09 -13.18
CA PRO A 248 -36.17 22.02 -12.68
C PRO A 248 -35.38 20.73 -12.48
N ASN A 249 -35.79 19.96 -11.48
CA ASN A 249 -35.32 18.59 -11.28
C ASN A 249 -35.85 17.69 -12.41
N VAL A 250 -34.98 16.85 -12.98
CA VAL A 250 -35.32 15.93 -14.07
C VAL A 250 -35.10 14.50 -13.60
N LEU A 251 -33.85 14.10 -13.36
CA LEU A 251 -33.49 12.71 -13.06
C LEU A 251 -33.94 12.30 -11.66
N SER A 252 -33.85 13.21 -10.69
CA SER A 252 -34.30 12.98 -9.33
C SER A 252 -35.83 12.82 -9.21
N MET A 253 -36.57 13.17 -10.27
CA MET A 253 -38.02 12.98 -10.37
C MET A 253 -38.42 11.61 -10.95
N ILE A 254 -37.46 10.81 -11.44
CA ILE A 254 -37.71 9.46 -11.92
C ILE A 254 -37.91 8.53 -10.71
N ASN A 255 -38.99 7.75 -10.72
CA ASN A 255 -39.19 6.71 -9.71
C ASN A 255 -38.25 5.54 -9.96
N THR A 256 -37.24 5.43 -9.10
CA THR A 256 -36.15 4.45 -9.19
C THR A 256 -36.29 3.26 -8.26
N GLY A 257 -37.30 3.21 -7.39
CA GLY A 257 -37.40 2.20 -6.33
C GLY A 257 -38.80 1.66 -6.13
N GLU A 258 -38.87 0.43 -5.64
CA GLU A 258 -40.12 -0.13 -5.13
C GLU A 258 -40.45 0.45 -3.75
N TYR A 259 -39.41 0.71 -2.95
CA TYR A 259 -39.51 1.22 -1.59
C TYR A 259 -38.84 2.58 -1.45
N TYR A 260 -39.42 3.43 -0.59
CA TYR A 260 -38.85 4.71 -0.13
C TYR A 260 -38.51 5.70 -1.25
N TRP A 261 -39.25 5.68 -2.35
CA TRP A 261 -39.15 6.74 -3.33
C TRP A 261 -40.15 7.85 -3.01
N TYR A 262 -39.63 9.06 -2.84
CA TYR A 262 -40.38 10.30 -2.70
C TYR A 262 -39.78 11.36 -3.63
N PRO A 263 -40.58 12.28 -4.20
CA PRO A 263 -40.03 13.41 -4.94
C PRO A 263 -39.17 14.27 -4.00
N PRO A 264 -38.07 14.88 -4.45
CA PRO A 264 -37.24 15.73 -3.60
C PRO A 264 -38.00 16.89 -2.96
N LEU A 265 -37.63 17.26 -1.73
CA LEU A 265 -38.08 18.47 -1.04
C LEU A 265 -37.41 19.70 -1.67
N GLY A 266 -37.99 20.17 -2.77
CA GLY A 266 -37.50 21.32 -3.51
C GLY A 266 -36.44 20.95 -4.56
N GLU A 267 -35.67 21.94 -4.97
CA GLU A 267 -34.65 21.76 -6.00
C GLU A 267 -33.43 21.01 -5.45
N VAL A 268 -32.97 20.00 -6.19
CA VAL A 268 -31.68 19.36 -5.90
C VAL A 268 -30.54 20.19 -6.50
N PHE A 269 -29.41 20.25 -5.81
CA PHE A 269 -28.22 20.91 -6.35
C PHE A 269 -27.74 20.20 -7.62
N LYS A 270 -27.23 20.98 -8.58
CA LYS A 270 -26.82 20.46 -9.89
C LYS A 270 -25.47 21.00 -10.31
N CYS A 271 -24.67 20.15 -10.95
CA CYS A 271 -23.46 20.53 -11.65
C CYS A 271 -23.67 20.45 -13.18
N SER A 272 -22.77 21.08 -13.93
CA SER A 272 -22.76 21.00 -15.40
C SER A 272 -21.86 19.85 -15.82
N THR A 273 -22.37 18.91 -16.60
CA THR A 273 -21.59 17.84 -17.21
C THR A 273 -21.36 18.17 -18.68
N VAL A 274 -20.13 18.01 -19.16
CA VAL A 274 -19.79 18.24 -20.57
C VAL A 274 -19.02 17.04 -21.08
N LYS A 275 -19.56 16.38 -22.12
CA LYS A 275 -18.86 15.33 -22.85
C LYS A 275 -18.50 15.86 -24.21
N ALA A 276 -17.27 15.69 -24.65
CA ALA A 276 -16.81 16.17 -25.95
C ALA A 276 -15.99 15.11 -26.69
N VAL A 277 -16.14 15.06 -28.00
CA VAL A 277 -15.39 14.21 -28.92
C VAL A 277 -14.89 15.03 -30.10
N ALA A 278 -13.69 14.77 -30.59
CA ALA A 278 -13.20 15.30 -31.85
C ALA A 278 -13.52 14.33 -32.98
N VAL A 279 -13.95 14.83 -34.13
CA VAL A 279 -14.32 14.05 -35.31
C VAL A 279 -13.58 14.60 -36.50
N ARG A 280 -12.78 13.76 -37.17
CA ARG A 280 -12.07 14.11 -38.39
C ARG A 280 -13.00 14.02 -39.60
N SER A 281 -12.66 14.73 -40.67
CA SER A 281 -13.42 14.75 -41.93
C SER A 281 -13.68 13.37 -42.56
N ASP A 282 -12.87 12.35 -42.25
CA ASP A 282 -13.06 10.94 -42.65
C ASP A 282 -14.06 10.16 -41.77
N GLY A 283 -14.61 10.79 -40.73
CA GLY A 283 -15.58 10.20 -39.80
C GLY A 283 -14.97 9.49 -38.60
N GLN A 284 -13.63 9.39 -38.49
CA GLN A 284 -12.99 8.85 -37.29
C GLN A 284 -13.15 9.80 -36.11
N THR A 285 -13.25 9.23 -34.91
CA THR A 285 -13.49 9.99 -33.68
C THR A 285 -12.37 9.78 -32.67
N SER A 286 -12.08 10.79 -31.87
CA SER A 286 -11.26 10.63 -30.67
C SER A 286 -12.03 9.81 -29.63
N ARG A 287 -11.40 9.53 -28.48
CA ARG A 287 -12.17 9.18 -27.29
C ARG A 287 -13.01 10.38 -26.83
N THR A 288 -14.11 10.08 -26.16
CA THR A 288 -14.91 11.09 -25.48
C THR A 288 -14.17 11.52 -24.21
N ILE A 289 -14.04 12.83 -24.01
CA ILE A 289 -13.58 13.43 -22.75
C ILE A 289 -14.80 13.97 -22.01
N THR A 290 -14.90 13.63 -20.72
CA THR A 290 -16.01 14.05 -19.87
C THR A 290 -15.49 14.88 -18.70
N ARG A 291 -16.15 16.01 -18.40
CA ARG A 291 -15.84 16.85 -17.23
C ARG A 291 -17.10 17.32 -16.52
N SER A 292 -17.06 17.31 -15.19
CA SER A 292 -18.09 17.85 -14.32
C SER A 292 -17.63 19.13 -13.62
N TYR A 293 -18.46 20.17 -13.69
CA TYR A 293 -18.20 21.50 -13.14
C TYR A 293 -19.26 21.90 -12.13
N PHE A 294 -18.85 22.08 -10.88
CA PHE A 294 -19.72 22.47 -9.79
C PHE A 294 -19.57 23.97 -9.54
N VAL A 295 -20.64 24.74 -9.75
CA VAL A 295 -20.61 26.20 -9.64
C VAL A 295 -21.59 26.68 -8.57
N ASP A 296 -21.07 27.20 -7.48
CA ASP A 296 -21.84 27.79 -6.38
C ASP A 296 -20.97 28.79 -5.61
N PRO A 297 -21.48 29.96 -5.18
CA PRO A 297 -20.70 30.93 -4.41
C PRO A 297 -20.03 30.34 -3.16
N ASN A 298 -20.61 29.28 -2.57
CA ASN A 298 -20.08 28.58 -1.40
C ASN A 298 -19.53 27.19 -1.73
N MET A 299 -19.22 26.90 -3.00
CA MET A 299 -18.89 25.53 -3.45
C MET A 299 -17.72 24.91 -2.65
N MET A 300 -16.70 25.70 -2.34
CA MET A 300 -15.50 25.27 -1.60
C MET A 300 -15.78 24.80 -0.16
N SER A 301 -16.91 25.20 0.41
CA SER A 301 -17.34 24.81 1.77
C SER A 301 -18.66 24.04 1.78
N ARG A 302 -19.25 23.78 0.60
CA ARG A 302 -20.58 23.16 0.48
C ARG A 302 -20.58 21.72 1.00
N TYR A 303 -19.54 20.95 0.67
CA TYR A 303 -19.46 19.53 1.00
C TYR A 303 -18.31 19.23 1.97
N SER A 304 -18.65 18.68 3.13
CA SER A 304 -17.69 18.13 4.10
C SER A 304 -17.21 16.73 3.71
N LEU A 305 -17.81 16.13 2.68
CA LEU A 305 -17.50 14.82 2.13
C LEU A 305 -16.87 14.96 0.74
N PRO A 306 -16.00 14.03 0.31
CA PRO A 306 -15.59 13.97 -1.08
C PRO A 306 -16.81 13.77 -1.99
N VAL A 307 -16.68 14.20 -3.25
CA VAL A 307 -17.76 14.16 -4.24
C VAL A 307 -17.41 13.19 -5.36
N ILE A 308 -18.38 12.38 -5.78
CA ILE A 308 -18.28 11.52 -6.96
C ILE A 308 -19.30 12.00 -7.99
N SER A 309 -18.86 12.21 -9.22
CA SER A 309 -19.72 12.47 -10.37
C SER A 309 -19.74 11.26 -11.28
N ILE A 310 -20.92 10.71 -11.55
CA ILE A 310 -21.13 9.63 -12.51
C ILE A 310 -21.87 10.22 -13.72
N VAL A 311 -21.26 10.10 -14.90
CA VAL A 311 -21.83 10.59 -16.15
C VAL A 311 -21.96 9.45 -17.15
N THR A 312 -23.16 9.22 -17.65
CA THR A 312 -23.48 8.15 -18.59
C THR A 312 -24.71 8.53 -19.42
N ASP A 313 -24.97 7.80 -20.51
CA ASP A 313 -26.24 7.92 -21.22
C ASP A 313 -27.41 7.64 -20.26
N GLU A 314 -28.41 8.52 -20.22
CA GLU A 314 -29.57 8.38 -19.34
C GLU A 314 -30.24 7.00 -19.50
N ALA A 315 -30.29 6.46 -20.73
CA ALA A 315 -30.89 5.17 -21.03
C ALA A 315 -30.18 4.01 -20.29
N ASN A 316 -28.87 4.12 -20.04
CA ASN A 316 -28.13 3.11 -19.29
C ASN A 316 -28.66 2.93 -17.86
N LEU A 317 -29.26 3.98 -17.28
CA LEU A 317 -29.81 3.94 -15.94
C LEU A 317 -31.33 3.76 -15.96
N PHE A 318 -32.03 4.53 -16.80
CA PHE A 318 -33.47 4.73 -16.67
C PHE A 318 -34.31 4.25 -17.88
N ASP A 319 -33.71 3.60 -18.89
CA ASP A 319 -34.51 2.93 -19.90
C ASP A 319 -35.32 1.77 -19.28
N LYS A 320 -36.55 1.58 -19.74
CA LYS A 320 -37.45 0.57 -19.16
C LYS A 320 -36.99 -0.86 -19.42
N ASN A 321 -36.28 -1.11 -20.53
CA ASN A 321 -35.88 -2.46 -20.92
C ASN A 321 -34.42 -2.75 -20.59
N THR A 322 -33.56 -1.73 -20.60
CA THR A 322 -32.12 -1.87 -20.52
C THR A 322 -31.48 -1.05 -19.40
N GLY A 323 -32.21 -0.10 -18.80
CA GLY A 323 -31.73 0.75 -17.72
C GLY A 323 -31.58 -0.01 -16.41
N ILE A 324 -30.39 0.04 -15.80
CA ILE A 324 -30.07 -0.78 -14.62
C ILE A 324 -30.86 -0.36 -13.37
N TYR A 325 -31.29 0.90 -13.23
CA TYR A 325 -32.10 1.36 -12.09
C TYR A 325 -33.53 0.83 -12.15
N LEU A 326 -34.13 0.78 -13.34
CA LEU A 326 -35.51 0.30 -13.52
C LEU A 326 -35.62 -1.22 -13.68
N ASN A 327 -34.49 -1.92 -13.82
CA ASN A 327 -34.41 -3.37 -13.95
C ASN A 327 -33.58 -3.99 -12.80
N SER A 328 -33.93 -3.63 -11.57
CA SER A 328 -33.10 -3.88 -10.38
C SER A 328 -32.87 -5.36 -10.03
N ASN A 329 -33.74 -6.26 -10.49
CA ASN A 329 -33.60 -7.71 -10.29
C ASN A 329 -32.58 -8.37 -11.24
N LYS A 330 -32.04 -7.63 -12.20
CA LYS A 330 -31.09 -8.14 -13.19
C LYS A 330 -29.64 -8.03 -12.70
N SER A 331 -28.78 -8.87 -13.27
CA SER A 331 -27.37 -8.97 -12.87
C SER A 331 -26.54 -9.65 -13.96
N GLY A 332 -25.21 -9.72 -13.76
CA GLY A 332 -24.30 -10.32 -14.73
C GLY A 332 -23.66 -9.30 -15.68
N ALA A 333 -22.87 -9.79 -16.64
CA ALA A 333 -22.13 -8.94 -17.58
C ALA A 333 -23.04 -8.15 -18.52
N ASP A 334 -24.15 -8.77 -18.95
CA ASP A 334 -25.16 -8.14 -19.82
C ASP A 334 -25.85 -6.92 -19.18
N TRP A 335 -25.72 -6.77 -17.86
CA TRP A 335 -26.30 -5.67 -17.07
C TRP A 335 -25.23 -4.71 -16.53
N GLU A 336 -24.06 -4.71 -17.16
CA GLU A 336 -23.06 -3.65 -17.02
C GLU A 336 -23.30 -2.53 -18.01
N ARG A 337 -23.10 -1.29 -17.56
CA ARG A 337 -23.20 -0.11 -18.42
C ARG A 337 -21.94 0.74 -18.30
N PRO A 338 -21.46 1.34 -19.41
CA PRO A 338 -20.35 2.27 -19.36
C PRO A 338 -20.76 3.53 -18.61
N ALA A 339 -19.87 4.08 -17.79
CA ALA A 339 -20.01 5.41 -17.22
C ALA A 339 -18.63 6.04 -17.02
N HIS A 340 -18.56 7.36 -17.14
CA HIS A 340 -17.41 8.12 -16.67
C HIS A 340 -17.60 8.45 -15.19
N VAL A 341 -16.57 8.24 -14.39
CA VAL A 341 -16.58 8.51 -12.94
C VAL A 341 -15.45 9.48 -12.62
N GLU A 342 -15.81 10.60 -11.99
CA GLU A 342 -14.85 11.54 -11.42
C GLU A 342 -14.98 11.56 -9.89
N PHE A 343 -13.86 11.60 -9.20
CA PHE A 343 -13.80 11.75 -7.74
C PHE A 343 -13.08 13.05 -7.39
N PHE A 344 -13.67 13.82 -6.50
CA PHE A 344 -13.16 15.10 -6.00
C PHE A 344 -12.98 15.02 -4.50
N GLU A 345 -11.84 15.51 -4.02
CA GLU A 345 -11.62 15.75 -2.61
C GLU A 345 -12.51 16.89 -2.10
N ARG A 346 -12.58 17.04 -0.77
CA ARG A 346 -13.44 18.03 -0.10
C ARG A 346 -13.12 19.48 -0.52
N ASP A 347 -11.87 19.73 -0.91
CA ASP A 347 -11.40 21.02 -1.40
C ASP A 347 -11.61 21.23 -2.92
N GLY A 348 -12.25 20.29 -3.60
CA GLY A 348 -12.50 20.33 -5.04
C GLY A 348 -11.36 19.80 -5.91
N THR A 349 -10.26 19.31 -5.31
CA THR A 349 -9.17 18.68 -6.05
C THR A 349 -9.67 17.42 -6.75
N LEU A 350 -9.48 17.32 -8.07
CA LEU A 350 -9.76 16.11 -8.84
C LEU A 350 -8.78 15.00 -8.45
N GLY A 351 -9.27 13.95 -7.79
CA GLY A 351 -8.47 12.78 -7.42
C GLY A 351 -8.31 11.79 -8.57
N PHE A 352 -9.40 11.42 -9.23
CA PHE A 352 -9.35 10.63 -10.46
C PHE A 352 -10.51 10.96 -11.41
N SER A 353 -10.29 10.69 -12.70
CA SER A 353 -11.27 10.70 -13.79
C SER A 353 -11.04 9.41 -14.57
N HIS A 354 -12.09 8.57 -14.67
CA HIS A 354 -11.94 7.20 -15.16
C HIS A 354 -13.24 6.65 -15.73
N TYR A 355 -13.17 6.02 -16.91
CA TYR A 355 -14.28 5.26 -17.46
C TYR A 355 -14.38 3.88 -16.80
N CYS A 356 -15.57 3.56 -16.30
CA CYS A 356 -15.86 2.35 -15.54
C CYS A 356 -17.05 1.60 -16.14
N GLY A 357 -17.05 0.28 -15.93
CA GLY A 357 -18.27 -0.50 -15.96
C GLY A 357 -19.05 -0.27 -14.67
N VAL A 358 -20.36 -0.06 -14.78
CA VAL A 358 -21.25 0.13 -13.63
C VAL A 358 -22.32 -0.96 -13.59
N ARG A 359 -22.51 -1.58 -12.42
CA ARG A 359 -23.59 -2.56 -12.15
C ARG A 359 -24.26 -2.26 -10.82
N LEU A 360 -25.47 -2.74 -10.61
CA LEU A 360 -26.08 -2.71 -9.28
C LEU A 360 -25.39 -3.69 -8.30
N HIS A 361 -25.22 -3.24 -7.07
CA HIS A 361 -24.75 -4.05 -5.93
C HIS A 361 -25.92 -4.40 -5.00
N GLY A 362 -25.85 -5.56 -4.34
CA GLY A 362 -26.76 -5.95 -3.25
C GLY A 362 -27.75 -7.06 -3.60
N GLY A 363 -28.48 -7.50 -2.59
CA GLY A 363 -29.65 -8.38 -2.71
C GLY A 363 -30.93 -7.55 -2.58
N GLY A 364 -31.55 -7.60 -1.40
CA GLY A 364 -32.80 -6.88 -1.10
C GLY A 364 -32.69 -5.35 -1.26
N SER A 365 -31.55 -4.75 -0.93
CA SER A 365 -31.32 -3.29 -1.03
C SER A 365 -31.41 -2.74 -2.46
N LYS A 366 -31.40 -3.61 -3.49
CA LYS A 366 -31.71 -3.20 -4.87
C LYS A 366 -33.16 -2.73 -5.04
N GLY A 367 -34.06 -3.04 -4.11
CA GLY A 367 -35.44 -2.53 -4.08
C GLY A 367 -35.54 -1.05 -3.68
N PHE A 368 -34.56 -0.51 -2.95
CA PHE A 368 -34.60 0.87 -2.43
C PHE A 368 -34.40 1.92 -3.53
N ALA A 369 -34.99 3.10 -3.35
CA ALA A 369 -34.95 4.18 -4.34
C ALA A 369 -33.52 4.63 -4.71
N GLN A 370 -32.62 4.75 -3.73
CA GLN A 370 -31.19 4.91 -3.98
C GLN A 370 -30.54 3.53 -4.10
N LYS A 371 -29.92 3.22 -5.25
CA LYS A 371 -29.23 1.92 -5.46
C LYS A 371 -27.78 1.99 -5.01
N SER A 372 -27.23 0.85 -4.60
CA SER A 372 -25.78 0.66 -4.52
C SER A 372 -25.19 0.32 -5.89
N LEU A 373 -24.01 0.86 -6.21
CA LEU A 373 -23.34 0.69 -7.50
C LEU A 373 -21.97 0.02 -7.33
N ARG A 374 -21.63 -0.93 -8.21
CA ARG A 374 -20.28 -1.49 -8.35
C ARG A 374 -19.59 -0.77 -9.50
N LEU A 375 -18.35 -0.35 -9.28
CA LEU A 375 -17.47 0.23 -10.29
C LEU A 375 -16.40 -0.80 -10.69
N TYR A 376 -16.24 -1.01 -11.99
CA TYR A 376 -15.26 -1.91 -12.57
C TYR A 376 -14.32 -1.14 -13.49
N ALA A 377 -13.06 -0.96 -13.05
CA ALA A 377 -12.03 -0.21 -13.77
C ALA A 377 -11.27 -1.06 -14.81
N ASP A 378 -11.39 -2.39 -14.78
CA ASP A 378 -10.59 -3.33 -15.60
C ASP A 378 -11.39 -3.99 -16.75
N ARG A 379 -12.43 -3.31 -17.22
CA ARG A 379 -13.36 -3.84 -18.24
C ARG A 379 -13.11 -3.33 -19.66
N GLY A 380 -12.02 -2.58 -19.85
CA GLY A 380 -11.65 -2.03 -21.16
C GLY A 380 -12.43 -0.77 -21.58
N TYR A 381 -13.21 -0.16 -20.67
CA TYR A 381 -13.85 1.14 -20.95
C TYR A 381 -12.86 2.30 -20.89
N ASP A 382 -11.76 2.12 -20.16
CA ASP A 382 -10.68 3.08 -20.04
C ASP A 382 -9.36 2.41 -20.42
N TYR A 383 -8.37 3.25 -20.67
CA TYR A 383 -7.03 2.90 -21.07
C TYR A 383 -6.17 2.46 -19.88
N LYS A 384 -6.56 2.90 -18.66
CA LYS A 384 -6.09 2.35 -17.39
C LYS A 384 -7.06 1.24 -16.96
N ASP A 385 -6.53 0.08 -16.58
CA ASP A 385 -7.32 -1.04 -16.07
C ASP A 385 -7.58 -0.96 -14.55
N LYS A 386 -7.25 0.17 -13.93
CA LYS A 386 -7.34 0.43 -12.50
C LYS A 386 -7.43 1.93 -12.21
N ILE A 387 -8.02 2.26 -11.08
CA ILE A 387 -8.02 3.59 -10.49
C ILE A 387 -6.80 3.68 -9.57
N SER A 388 -5.85 4.55 -9.90
CA SER A 388 -4.64 4.80 -9.09
C SER A 388 -4.82 6.10 -8.30
N TYR A 389 -5.33 5.99 -7.07
CA TYR A 389 -5.54 7.12 -6.16
C TYR A 389 -5.66 6.64 -4.70
N ASN A 390 -5.23 7.45 -3.74
CA ASN A 390 -5.37 7.15 -2.31
C ASN A 390 -6.82 7.38 -1.82
N ILE A 391 -7.73 6.50 -2.26
CA ILE A 391 -9.16 6.57 -1.92
C ILE A 391 -9.37 6.35 -0.42
N PHE A 392 -8.59 5.45 0.20
CA PHE A 392 -8.67 5.11 1.63
C PHE A 392 -7.33 5.42 2.31
N PRO A 393 -7.14 6.65 2.82
CA PRO A 393 -5.91 7.01 3.54
C PRO A 393 -5.62 6.03 4.68
N GLY A 394 -4.40 5.51 4.72
CA GLY A 394 -3.94 4.55 5.74
C GLY A 394 -4.24 3.08 5.42
N LEU A 395 -4.88 2.76 4.29
CA LEU A 395 -5.09 1.37 3.87
C LEU A 395 -3.77 0.73 3.44
N THR A 396 -3.42 -0.39 4.05
CA THR A 396 -2.21 -1.15 3.76
C THR A 396 -2.52 -2.63 3.54
N ASP A 397 -1.66 -3.33 2.81
CA ASP A 397 -1.71 -4.78 2.77
C ASP A 397 -1.26 -5.38 4.11
N LYS A 398 -1.77 -6.57 4.43
CA LYS A 398 -1.60 -7.25 5.72
C LYS A 398 -0.29 -8.03 5.85
N VAL A 399 0.52 -8.13 4.80
CA VAL A 399 1.77 -8.92 4.81
C VAL A 399 2.99 -8.02 4.86
N THR A 400 3.05 -7.00 4.00
CA THR A 400 4.19 -6.10 3.86
C THR A 400 3.96 -4.71 4.46
N GLY A 401 2.71 -4.35 4.78
CA GLY A 401 2.34 -3.02 5.28
C GLY A 401 2.42 -1.93 4.21
N LYS A 402 2.50 -2.29 2.92
CA LYS A 402 2.55 -1.34 1.81
C LYS A 402 1.18 -0.73 1.58
N SER A 403 1.14 0.57 1.33
CA SER A 403 -0.11 1.28 1.05
C SER A 403 -0.80 0.76 -0.22
N ILE A 404 -2.11 0.56 -0.12
CA ILE A 404 -2.98 0.16 -1.24
C ILE A 404 -3.61 1.41 -1.83
N THR A 405 -3.20 1.78 -3.05
CA THR A 405 -3.69 2.96 -3.77
C THR A 405 -4.23 2.64 -5.17
N ASP A 406 -4.24 1.37 -5.54
CA ASP A 406 -4.67 0.88 -6.84
C ASP A 406 -5.94 0.03 -6.68
N PHE A 407 -7.03 0.44 -7.32
CA PHE A 407 -8.34 -0.21 -7.19
C PHE A 407 -8.91 -0.58 -8.55
N LYS A 408 -9.21 -1.88 -8.74
CA LYS A 408 -9.98 -2.37 -9.89
C LYS A 408 -11.48 -2.42 -9.61
N ARG A 409 -11.86 -2.45 -8.34
CA ARG A 409 -13.20 -2.72 -7.84
C ARG A 409 -13.51 -1.76 -6.71
N LEU A 410 -14.61 -1.05 -6.85
CA LEU A 410 -15.17 -0.24 -5.77
C LEU A 410 -16.68 -0.46 -5.71
N VAL A 411 -17.25 -0.19 -4.54
CA VAL A 411 -18.69 -0.17 -4.33
C VAL A 411 -19.07 1.20 -3.79
N LEU A 412 -20.01 1.86 -4.45
CA LEU A 412 -20.75 2.98 -3.88
C LEU A 412 -21.98 2.38 -3.20
N ARG A 413 -21.86 2.09 -1.91
CA ARG A 413 -22.90 1.42 -1.13
C ARG A 413 -23.84 2.44 -0.51
N ASN A 414 -25.15 2.27 -0.68
CA ASN A 414 -26.19 3.12 -0.07
C ASN A 414 -26.39 2.84 1.44
N SER A 415 -25.42 2.27 2.16
CA SER A 415 -25.58 1.71 3.51
C SER A 415 -26.47 0.46 3.66
N GLY A 416 -26.93 -0.15 2.56
CA GLY A 416 -27.70 -1.39 2.66
C GLY A 416 -29.03 -1.16 3.38
N SER A 417 -29.34 -1.99 4.37
CA SER A 417 -30.60 -1.91 5.13
C SER A 417 -30.61 -0.78 6.17
N ASP A 418 -29.43 -0.28 6.54
CA ASP A 418 -29.26 0.92 7.36
C ASP A 418 -29.48 2.22 6.57
N TRP A 419 -29.79 2.15 5.27
CA TRP A 419 -29.96 3.32 4.39
C TRP A 419 -30.98 4.35 4.90
N ALA A 420 -32.13 3.89 5.40
CA ALA A 420 -33.18 4.78 5.91
C ALA A 420 -32.97 5.18 7.39
N ASN A 421 -31.79 4.90 7.97
CA ASN A 421 -31.50 5.08 9.39
C ASN A 421 -30.22 5.90 9.55
N SER A 422 -29.11 5.30 10.02
CA SER A 422 -27.90 6.08 10.33
C SER A 422 -27.00 6.39 9.14
N MET A 423 -27.03 5.57 8.08
CA MET A 423 -26.12 5.62 6.93
C MET A 423 -24.67 5.16 7.19
N PHE A 424 -24.33 4.66 8.38
CA PHE A 424 -22.95 4.28 8.70
C PHE A 424 -22.74 3.05 9.60
N ARG A 425 -23.78 2.33 10.04
CA ARG A 425 -23.62 1.17 10.96
C ARG A 425 -22.60 0.15 10.46
N ASP A 426 -22.71 -0.26 9.21
CA ASP A 426 -21.79 -1.24 8.63
C ASP A 426 -20.35 -0.70 8.51
N GLY A 427 -20.18 0.59 8.19
CA GLY A 427 -18.86 1.23 8.18
C GLY A 427 -18.21 1.28 9.56
N LEU A 428 -18.98 1.61 10.58
CA LEU A 428 -18.56 1.63 11.98
C LEU A 428 -18.09 0.25 12.43
N MET A 429 -18.92 -0.78 12.25
CA MET A 429 -18.62 -2.14 12.69
C MET A 429 -17.33 -2.69 12.06
N HIS A 430 -17.14 -2.46 10.75
CA HIS A 430 -15.89 -2.79 10.09
C HIS A 430 -14.70 -2.00 10.64
N LYS A 431 -14.86 -0.69 10.90
CA LYS A 431 -13.80 0.16 11.45
C LYS A 431 -13.35 -0.31 12.84
N LEU A 432 -14.27 -0.69 13.72
CA LEU A 432 -13.96 -1.16 15.07
C LEU A 432 -13.00 -2.35 15.08
N VAL A 433 -13.15 -3.28 14.14
CA VAL A 433 -12.39 -4.53 14.09
C VAL A 433 -11.31 -4.57 12.99
N SER A 434 -11.11 -3.47 12.26
CA SER A 434 -10.15 -3.38 11.14
C SER A 434 -8.68 -3.63 11.52
N HIS A 435 -8.32 -3.43 12.78
CA HIS A 435 -6.99 -3.65 13.34
C HIS A 435 -6.73 -5.13 13.71
N LEU A 436 -7.75 -5.99 13.66
CA LEU A 436 -7.65 -7.41 13.98
C LEU A 436 -7.25 -8.24 12.75
N ASN A 437 -6.97 -9.52 12.97
CA ASN A 437 -6.79 -10.52 11.92
C ASN A 437 -8.12 -10.94 11.27
N LEU A 438 -8.94 -9.95 10.91
CA LEU A 438 -10.22 -10.08 10.23
C LEU A 438 -10.22 -9.29 8.93
N ASP A 439 -10.80 -9.88 7.90
CA ASP A 439 -11.07 -9.14 6.66
C ASP A 439 -12.23 -8.18 6.87
N THR A 440 -11.98 -6.92 6.52
CA THR A 440 -12.94 -5.82 6.60
C THR A 440 -12.84 -4.99 5.32
N GLN A 441 -13.97 -4.57 4.76
CA GLN A 441 -13.99 -3.59 3.67
C GLN A 441 -13.71 -2.18 4.20
N ALA A 442 -12.71 -1.48 3.65
CA ALA A 442 -12.46 -0.07 3.94
C ALA A 442 -13.72 0.79 3.69
N TYR A 443 -13.84 1.90 4.41
CA TYR A 443 -15.02 2.77 4.43
C TYR A 443 -14.64 4.23 4.26
N ARG A 444 -15.31 4.92 3.33
CA ARG A 444 -15.23 6.38 3.18
C ARG A 444 -16.57 6.94 2.67
N PRO A 445 -17.27 7.82 3.42
CA PRO A 445 -18.51 8.43 2.94
C PRO A 445 -18.25 9.46 1.85
N SER A 446 -19.19 9.60 0.92
CA SER A 446 -19.11 10.50 -0.24
C SER A 446 -20.49 11.02 -0.63
N VAL A 447 -20.52 12.19 -1.27
CA VAL A 447 -21.70 12.69 -1.98
C VAL A 447 -21.61 12.24 -3.44
N VAL A 448 -22.71 11.72 -4.00
CA VAL A 448 -22.77 11.25 -5.39
C VAL A 448 -23.69 12.14 -6.22
N PHE A 449 -23.27 12.42 -7.45
CA PHE A 449 -24.06 13.03 -8.51
C PHE A 449 -24.22 12.06 -9.68
N ILE A 450 -25.40 12.03 -10.29
CA ILE A 450 -25.68 11.26 -11.51
C ILE A 450 -26.13 12.24 -12.59
N ASN A 451 -25.39 12.28 -13.71
CA ASN A 451 -25.65 13.17 -14.84
C ASN A 451 -25.94 14.62 -14.41
N GLY A 452 -25.17 15.08 -13.42
CA GLY A 452 -25.24 16.45 -12.94
C GLY A 452 -26.23 16.71 -11.80
N GLU A 453 -27.12 15.79 -11.42
CA GLU A 453 -28.04 16.00 -10.29
C GLU A 453 -27.56 15.32 -8.99
N TYR A 454 -27.71 16.03 -7.86
CA TYR A 454 -27.40 15.48 -6.53
C TYR A 454 -28.21 14.21 -6.27
N TRP A 455 -27.51 13.13 -5.93
CA TRP A 455 -28.08 11.81 -5.74
C TRP A 455 -28.04 11.32 -4.29
N GLY A 456 -27.36 12.03 -3.40
CA GLY A 456 -27.27 11.68 -1.97
C GLY A 456 -25.91 11.10 -1.57
N ILE A 457 -25.89 10.53 -0.36
CA ILE A 457 -24.70 9.97 0.26
C ILE A 457 -24.55 8.52 -0.18
N HIS A 458 -23.33 8.12 -0.54
CA HIS A 458 -22.90 6.73 -0.66
C HIS A 458 -21.61 6.51 0.12
N ASN A 459 -21.48 5.30 0.66
CA ASN A 459 -20.28 4.81 1.29
C ASN A 459 -19.40 4.15 0.21
N ILE A 460 -18.24 4.73 -0.07
CA ILE A 460 -17.21 4.09 -0.90
C ILE A 460 -16.65 2.93 -0.09
N ARG A 461 -16.75 1.72 -0.63
CA ARG A 461 -16.24 0.48 -0.04
C ARG A 461 -15.39 -0.29 -1.03
N GLU A 462 -14.47 -1.09 -0.50
CA GLU A 462 -13.85 -2.18 -1.26
C GLU A 462 -14.88 -3.27 -1.60
N ARG A 463 -14.54 -4.16 -2.52
CA ARG A 463 -15.36 -5.34 -2.85
C ARG A 463 -14.58 -6.61 -2.53
N TYR A 464 -15.14 -7.50 -1.72
CA TYR A 464 -14.59 -8.84 -1.61
C TYR A 464 -14.74 -9.60 -2.94
N ASP A 465 -13.58 -9.96 -3.49
CA ASP A 465 -13.38 -10.87 -4.61
C ASP A 465 -11.89 -11.26 -4.62
N ASN A 466 -11.46 -12.04 -5.60
CA ASN A 466 -10.07 -12.48 -5.70
C ASN A 466 -9.06 -11.33 -5.87
N ILE A 467 -9.50 -10.14 -6.31
CA ILE A 467 -8.64 -8.96 -6.45
C ILE A 467 -8.37 -8.36 -5.08
N TYR A 468 -9.39 -8.26 -4.22
CA TYR A 468 -9.21 -7.81 -2.84
C TYR A 468 -8.18 -8.68 -2.10
N PHE A 469 -8.35 -10.01 -2.11
CA PHE A 469 -7.42 -10.88 -1.38
C PHE A 469 -6.02 -10.86 -1.99
N ALA A 470 -5.90 -10.74 -3.32
CA ALA A 470 -4.61 -10.56 -3.98
C ALA A 470 -3.89 -9.29 -3.53
N SER A 471 -4.58 -8.16 -3.42
CA SER A 471 -3.97 -6.90 -2.97
C SER A 471 -3.66 -6.89 -1.47
N HIS A 472 -4.53 -7.47 -0.64
CA HIS A 472 -4.39 -7.42 0.82
C HIS A 472 -3.40 -8.42 1.39
N TYR A 473 -3.15 -9.53 0.69
CA TYR A 473 -2.27 -10.59 1.19
C TYR A 473 -1.12 -10.92 0.24
N ASN A 474 -0.90 -10.10 -0.79
CA ASN A 474 0.12 -10.31 -1.82
C ASN A 474 0.03 -11.71 -2.48
N LEU A 475 -1.18 -12.06 -2.94
CA LEU A 475 -1.50 -13.41 -3.45
C LEU A 475 -1.62 -13.45 -4.98
N LYS A 476 -1.42 -14.64 -5.55
CA LYS A 476 -1.89 -14.96 -6.91
C LYS A 476 -3.42 -15.02 -6.92
N LYS A 477 -4.10 -14.06 -7.56
CA LYS A 477 -5.58 -13.97 -7.55
C LYS A 477 -6.30 -15.26 -7.96
N ASN A 478 -5.76 -16.01 -8.92
CA ASN A 478 -6.40 -17.24 -9.43
C ASN A 478 -6.37 -18.40 -8.40
N ASN A 479 -5.56 -18.28 -7.34
CA ASN A 479 -5.46 -19.26 -6.28
C ASN A 479 -6.38 -18.94 -5.09
N VAL A 480 -7.15 -17.85 -5.14
CA VAL A 480 -8.11 -17.51 -4.09
C VAL A 480 -9.41 -18.28 -4.32
N ALA A 481 -9.94 -18.90 -3.26
CA ALA A 481 -11.31 -19.39 -3.21
C ALA A 481 -12.11 -18.53 -2.21
N LEU A 482 -13.30 -18.10 -2.60
CA LEU A 482 -14.25 -17.33 -1.78
C LEU A 482 -15.60 -18.02 -1.84
N LEU A 483 -16.06 -18.50 -0.69
CA LEU A 483 -17.32 -19.21 -0.52
C LEU A 483 -18.30 -18.37 0.29
N GLU A 484 -19.58 -18.55 -0.02
CA GLU A 484 -20.69 -17.97 0.72
C GLU A 484 -21.71 -19.06 1.05
N VAL A 485 -22.13 -19.13 2.32
CA VAL A 485 -23.17 -20.06 2.74
C VAL A 485 -24.50 -19.31 2.78
N THR A 486 -25.44 -19.75 1.95
CA THR A 486 -26.76 -19.13 1.83
C THR A 486 -27.66 -19.49 3.01
N TYR A 487 -28.81 -18.83 3.12
CA TYR A 487 -29.82 -19.11 4.14
C TYR A 487 -30.25 -20.58 4.24
N SER A 488 -30.24 -21.32 3.12
CA SER A 488 -30.56 -22.75 3.07
C SER A 488 -29.41 -23.67 3.51
N GLY A 489 -28.24 -23.12 3.85
CA GLY A 489 -27.02 -23.88 4.13
C GLY A 489 -26.29 -24.35 2.87
N SER A 490 -26.70 -23.86 1.70
CA SER A 490 -26.06 -24.20 0.43
C SER A 490 -24.83 -23.31 0.20
N ILE A 491 -23.76 -23.88 -0.34
CA ILE A 491 -22.53 -23.15 -0.60
C ILE A 491 -22.56 -22.60 -2.03
N THR A 492 -22.36 -21.29 -2.15
CA THR A 492 -22.09 -20.59 -3.41
C THR A 492 -20.59 -20.34 -3.54
N VAL A 493 -20.01 -20.70 -4.68
CA VAL A 493 -18.62 -20.40 -5.01
C VAL A 493 -18.58 -19.04 -5.70
N ASN A 494 -18.19 -17.99 -4.97
CA ASN A 494 -18.04 -16.64 -5.52
C ASN A 494 -16.73 -16.51 -6.30
N GLU A 495 -15.66 -17.16 -5.82
CA GLU A 495 -14.37 -17.32 -6.50
C GLU A 495 -13.84 -18.73 -6.20
N GLY A 496 -13.13 -19.36 -7.14
CA GLY A 496 -12.62 -20.74 -6.98
C GLY A 496 -13.44 -21.77 -7.78
N THR A 497 -13.45 -23.03 -7.32
CA THR A 497 -14.18 -24.13 -7.98
C THR A 497 -15.08 -24.91 -7.03
N ASP A 498 -15.93 -25.79 -7.56
CA ASP A 498 -16.80 -26.66 -6.74
C ASP A 498 -15.98 -27.60 -5.84
N GLU A 499 -14.75 -27.93 -6.21
CA GLU A 499 -13.80 -28.70 -5.39
C GLU A 499 -13.41 -27.94 -4.12
N ASP A 500 -13.36 -26.60 -4.17
CA ASP A 500 -13.11 -25.78 -2.99
C ASP A 500 -14.26 -25.91 -1.98
N ALA A 501 -15.51 -25.86 -2.44
CA ALA A 501 -16.69 -26.09 -1.60
C ALA A 501 -16.75 -27.51 -1.02
N LYS A 502 -16.37 -28.52 -1.82
CA LYS A 502 -16.27 -29.92 -1.36
C LYS A 502 -15.16 -30.08 -0.31
N ALA A 503 -14.01 -29.44 -0.50
CA ALA A 503 -12.91 -29.48 0.47
C ALA A 503 -13.34 -28.92 1.82
N TYR A 504 -13.97 -27.73 1.86
CA TYR A 504 -14.55 -27.18 3.10
C TYR A 504 -15.53 -28.16 3.77
N THR A 505 -16.46 -28.71 2.99
CA THR A 505 -17.49 -29.61 3.51
C THR A 505 -16.88 -30.90 4.08
N ASN A 506 -16.00 -31.56 3.33
CA ASN A 506 -15.44 -32.85 3.71
C ASN A 506 -14.43 -32.71 4.86
N GLU A 507 -13.53 -31.73 4.77
CA GLU A 507 -12.37 -31.62 5.66
C GLU A 507 -12.73 -30.98 7.00
N ILE A 508 -13.79 -30.18 7.08
CA ILE A 508 -14.22 -29.51 8.32
C ILE A 508 -15.57 -30.05 8.78
N ILE A 509 -16.62 -29.87 7.96
CA ILE A 509 -18.00 -30.15 8.41
C ILE A 509 -18.23 -31.65 8.63
N ASP A 510 -17.94 -32.49 7.65
CA ASP A 510 -18.18 -33.93 7.75
C ASP A 510 -17.16 -34.64 8.66
N PHE A 511 -15.94 -34.11 8.74
CA PHE A 511 -14.98 -34.52 9.76
C PHE A 511 -15.55 -34.33 11.18
N LEU A 512 -16.09 -33.14 11.49
CA LEU A 512 -16.68 -32.83 12.80
C LEU A 512 -17.99 -33.58 13.09
N LYS A 513 -18.71 -34.03 12.06
CA LYS A 513 -19.87 -34.93 12.25
C LYS A 513 -19.45 -36.33 12.66
N SER A 514 -18.28 -36.78 12.20
CA SER A 514 -17.83 -38.17 12.33
C SER A 514 -16.80 -38.37 13.44
N ASN A 515 -16.24 -37.29 13.99
CA ASN A 515 -15.16 -37.33 14.97
C ASN A 515 -15.47 -36.47 16.20
N ASP A 516 -15.03 -36.94 17.37
CA ASP A 516 -15.19 -36.24 18.65
C ASP A 516 -14.12 -35.16 18.80
N ILE A 517 -14.54 -33.90 18.75
CA ILE A 517 -13.65 -32.73 18.83
C ILE A 517 -13.01 -32.53 20.21
N THR A 518 -13.48 -33.24 21.25
CA THR A 518 -12.82 -33.22 22.57
C THR A 518 -11.49 -33.97 22.58
N GLN A 519 -11.22 -34.80 21.55
CA GLN A 519 -9.94 -35.46 21.37
C GLN A 519 -8.90 -34.48 20.79
N LYS A 520 -7.69 -34.46 21.38
CA LYS A 520 -6.61 -33.54 21.00
C LYS A 520 -6.27 -33.63 19.50
N ASP A 521 -6.05 -34.83 18.98
CA ASP A 521 -5.63 -35.02 17.59
C ASP A 521 -6.68 -34.52 16.57
N ASN A 522 -7.96 -34.63 16.91
CA ASN A 522 -9.05 -34.11 16.07
C ASN A 522 -9.06 -32.59 16.04
N TYR A 523 -8.79 -31.95 17.19
CA TYR A 523 -8.68 -30.49 17.26
C TYR A 523 -7.43 -29.96 16.55
N GLU A 524 -6.29 -30.64 16.70
CA GLU A 524 -5.06 -30.33 15.94
C GLU A 524 -5.29 -30.45 14.43
N TYR A 525 -5.98 -31.51 13.99
CA TYR A 525 -6.36 -31.65 12.58
C TYR A 525 -7.19 -30.45 12.09
N ILE A 526 -8.21 -30.04 12.84
CA ILE A 526 -9.04 -28.87 12.47
C ILE A 526 -8.22 -27.58 12.40
N LYS A 527 -7.24 -27.38 13.30
CA LYS A 527 -6.32 -26.23 13.25
C LYS A 527 -5.47 -26.18 11.97
N THR A 528 -5.25 -27.31 11.30
CA THR A 528 -4.60 -27.34 9.97
C THR A 528 -5.53 -26.97 8.81
N LYS A 529 -6.86 -26.99 9.02
CA LYS A 529 -7.86 -26.75 7.97
C LYS A 529 -8.46 -25.36 8.03
N MET A 530 -8.58 -24.80 9.23
CA MET A 530 -9.11 -23.45 9.45
C MET A 530 -8.25 -22.65 10.41
N ASP A 531 -8.25 -21.35 10.21
CA ASP A 531 -7.70 -20.39 11.16
C ASP A 531 -8.70 -20.20 12.30
N VAL A 532 -8.48 -20.91 13.40
CA VAL A 532 -9.38 -20.93 14.55
C VAL A 532 -9.41 -19.57 15.26
N ASP A 533 -8.31 -18.83 15.29
CA ASP A 533 -8.26 -17.50 15.91
C ASP A 533 -9.09 -16.50 15.10
N ASN A 534 -8.94 -16.48 13.78
CA ASN A 534 -9.78 -15.67 12.90
C ASN A 534 -11.27 -16.02 13.03
N PHE A 535 -11.59 -17.32 13.15
CA PHE A 535 -12.97 -17.76 13.37
C PHE A 535 -13.53 -17.25 14.70
N ILE A 536 -12.76 -17.34 15.79
CA ILE A 536 -13.15 -16.80 17.09
C ILE A 536 -13.38 -15.29 16.97
N ASP A 537 -12.47 -14.54 16.34
CA ASP A 537 -12.60 -13.09 16.16
C ASP A 537 -13.88 -12.71 15.41
N CYS A 538 -14.20 -13.45 14.34
CA CYS A 538 -15.39 -13.19 13.54
C CYS A 538 -16.68 -13.43 14.35
N TYR A 539 -16.71 -14.50 15.17
CA TYR A 539 -17.83 -14.82 16.03
C TYR A 539 -17.97 -13.83 17.19
N VAL A 540 -16.86 -13.47 17.84
CA VAL A 540 -16.83 -12.47 18.93
C VAL A 540 -17.35 -11.13 18.41
N ALA A 541 -16.89 -10.68 17.24
CA ALA A 541 -17.36 -9.44 16.63
C ALA A 541 -18.87 -9.47 16.35
N ASN A 542 -19.39 -10.47 15.64
CA ASN A 542 -20.83 -10.55 15.33
C ASN A 542 -21.70 -10.68 16.59
N ILE A 543 -21.25 -11.42 17.61
CA ILE A 543 -21.95 -11.54 18.89
C ILE A 543 -21.97 -10.21 19.61
N TYR A 544 -20.85 -9.48 19.69
CA TYR A 544 -20.81 -8.15 20.29
C TYR A 544 -21.74 -7.20 19.54
N PHE A 545 -21.65 -7.15 18.21
CA PHE A 545 -22.47 -6.31 17.33
C PHE A 545 -23.97 -6.61 17.41
N ALA A 546 -24.36 -7.76 17.97
CA ALA A 546 -25.73 -8.23 17.96
C ALA A 546 -26.29 -8.36 16.53
N ASN A 547 -25.49 -8.84 15.59
CA ASN A 547 -25.89 -8.95 14.19
C ASN A 547 -27.04 -9.96 14.02
N GLY A 548 -28.27 -9.46 13.85
CA GLY A 548 -29.47 -10.28 13.82
C GLY A 548 -29.66 -11.13 12.56
N ASP A 549 -29.01 -10.77 11.44
CA ASP A 549 -29.09 -11.55 10.19
C ASP A 549 -28.04 -12.68 10.13
N TRP A 550 -27.15 -12.75 11.11
CA TRP A 550 -26.12 -13.78 11.23
C TRP A 550 -26.43 -14.73 12.42
N PRO A 551 -26.05 -16.02 12.40
CA PRO A 551 -25.26 -16.72 11.39
C PRO A 551 -26.07 -17.47 10.33
N GLN A 552 -27.40 -17.36 10.33
CA GLN A 552 -28.23 -17.99 9.29
C GLN A 552 -28.06 -17.32 7.91
N ASN A 553 -27.42 -16.15 7.83
CA ASN A 553 -27.04 -15.47 6.61
C ASN A 553 -25.68 -14.77 6.81
N ASN A 554 -25.16 -14.17 5.75
CA ASN A 554 -23.93 -13.34 5.78
C ASN A 554 -22.68 -14.09 6.28
N VAL A 555 -22.64 -15.41 6.05
CA VAL A 555 -21.47 -16.25 6.31
C VAL A 555 -20.67 -16.39 5.03
N SER A 556 -19.49 -15.78 5.01
CA SER A 556 -18.54 -15.88 3.90
C SER A 556 -17.15 -16.21 4.42
N MET A 557 -16.43 -17.00 3.64
CA MET A 557 -15.10 -17.49 4.00
C MET A 557 -14.22 -17.63 2.78
N TRP A 558 -12.92 -17.48 2.96
CA TRP A 558 -11.94 -17.58 1.90
C TRP A 558 -10.75 -18.46 2.30
N ARG A 559 -10.02 -18.93 1.29
CA ARG A 559 -8.70 -19.53 1.47
C ARG A 559 -7.79 -19.20 0.28
N TYR A 560 -6.49 -19.22 0.52
CA TYR A 560 -5.49 -19.30 -0.54
C TYR A 560 -5.16 -20.77 -0.83
N LYS A 561 -5.14 -21.15 -2.11
CA LYS A 561 -4.72 -22.48 -2.56
C LYS A 561 -3.21 -22.52 -2.73
N THR A 562 -2.55 -23.20 -1.81
CA THR A 562 -1.11 -23.49 -1.84
C THR A 562 -0.79 -24.40 -3.01
N GLU A 563 0.44 -24.35 -3.54
CA GLU A 563 0.79 -25.05 -4.80
C GLU A 563 0.70 -26.58 -4.67
N ASP A 564 0.94 -27.12 -3.47
CA ASP A 564 0.81 -28.53 -3.11
C ASP A 564 -0.52 -28.88 -2.43
N GLY A 565 -1.38 -27.89 -2.17
CA GLY A 565 -2.64 -28.05 -1.45
C GLY A 565 -2.51 -28.37 0.04
N LEU A 566 -1.34 -28.18 0.64
CA LEU A 566 -1.07 -28.47 2.05
C LEU A 566 -1.09 -27.21 2.93
N TYR A 567 -1.16 -27.43 4.25
CA TYR A 567 -1.04 -26.39 5.27
C TYR A 567 0.44 -26.07 5.53
N HIS A 568 0.80 -24.79 5.42
CA HIS A 568 2.16 -24.27 5.61
C HIS A 568 2.20 -23.27 6.77
N PRO A 569 2.43 -23.73 8.02
CA PRO A 569 2.43 -22.86 9.21
C PRO A 569 3.49 -21.76 9.19
N GLU A 570 4.55 -21.94 8.41
CA GLU A 570 5.64 -20.97 8.22
C GLU A 570 5.30 -19.90 7.18
N ALA A 571 4.24 -20.08 6.39
CA ALA A 571 3.82 -19.12 5.38
C ALA A 571 3.31 -17.83 6.04
N PRO A 572 3.45 -16.66 5.37
CA PRO A 572 2.86 -15.43 5.85
C PRO A 572 1.35 -15.56 6.07
N TYR A 573 0.81 -14.75 6.97
CA TYR A 573 -0.61 -14.77 7.32
C TYR A 573 -1.50 -14.66 6.07
N GLY A 574 -2.53 -15.52 5.96
CA GLY A 574 -3.40 -15.60 4.79
C GLY A 574 -2.90 -16.47 3.64
N GLN A 575 -1.62 -16.90 3.65
CA GLN A 575 -1.01 -17.68 2.56
C GLN A 575 -0.84 -19.18 2.88
N ASP A 576 -1.25 -19.59 4.08
CA ASP A 576 -0.96 -20.90 4.68
C ASP A 576 -1.89 -22.06 4.26
N GLY A 577 -2.90 -21.82 3.42
CA GLY A 577 -3.84 -22.87 2.98
C GLY A 577 -5.10 -23.03 3.83
N ARG A 578 -5.23 -22.32 4.96
CA ARG A 578 -6.38 -22.44 5.88
C ARG A 578 -7.58 -21.59 5.46
N TRP A 579 -8.78 -22.07 5.80
CA TRP A 579 -10.03 -21.30 5.70
C TRP A 579 -10.13 -20.19 6.74
N ARG A 580 -10.60 -19.01 6.33
CA ARG A 580 -10.81 -17.81 7.14
C ARG A 580 -12.17 -17.18 6.86
N TRP A 581 -12.83 -16.67 7.90
CA TRP A 581 -14.12 -16.00 7.83
C TRP A 581 -13.94 -14.48 7.76
N ILE A 582 -14.88 -13.83 7.09
CA ILE A 582 -14.83 -12.39 6.82
C ILE A 582 -16.01 -11.67 7.47
N ILE A 583 -15.81 -10.42 7.89
CA ILE A 583 -16.91 -9.56 8.33
C ILE A 583 -17.61 -9.03 7.08
N LYS A 584 -18.93 -9.21 7.02
CA LYS A 584 -19.76 -8.87 5.86
C LYS A 584 -21.17 -8.52 6.30
N ASP A 585 -21.74 -7.47 5.71
CA ASP A 585 -23.17 -7.12 5.79
C ASP A 585 -23.66 -7.05 7.23
N THR A 586 -23.07 -6.11 7.98
CA THR A 586 -23.29 -6.00 9.42
C THR A 586 -24.38 -5.01 9.79
N ASP A 587 -25.05 -4.37 8.83
CA ASP A 587 -26.01 -3.27 9.04
C ASP A 587 -27.23 -3.59 9.94
N PHE A 588 -27.45 -4.86 10.31
CA PHE A 588 -28.46 -5.27 11.30
C PHE A 588 -27.96 -5.26 12.75
N GLY A 589 -26.65 -5.11 12.97
CA GLY A 589 -26.04 -4.95 14.28
C GLY A 589 -26.20 -3.54 14.86
N PHE A 590 -25.68 -3.34 16.07
CA PHE A 590 -25.71 -2.05 16.79
C PHE A 590 -27.13 -1.47 16.92
N ALA A 591 -28.05 -2.29 17.43
CA ALA A 591 -29.47 -1.92 17.53
C ALA A 591 -30.03 -1.44 16.17
N GLY A 592 -29.70 -2.21 15.13
CA GLY A 592 -30.08 -1.91 13.75
C GLY A 592 -31.59 -2.01 13.50
N PRO A 593 -32.04 -1.68 12.27
CA PRO A 593 -33.44 -1.39 11.94
C PRO A 593 -34.43 -2.53 12.19
N MET A 594 -33.98 -3.79 12.24
CA MET A 594 -34.87 -4.92 12.55
C MET A 594 -35.03 -5.21 14.03
N MET A 595 -34.08 -4.79 14.87
CA MET A 595 -34.07 -5.12 16.30
C MET A 595 -34.37 -3.92 17.20
N GLY A 596 -34.01 -2.71 16.79
CA GLY A 596 -34.11 -1.52 17.63
C GLY A 596 -33.45 -1.73 19.00
N ASP A 597 -34.08 -1.22 20.05
CA ASP A 597 -33.64 -1.33 21.44
C ASP A 597 -33.43 -2.79 21.90
N ALA A 598 -34.18 -3.74 21.35
CA ALA A 598 -34.04 -5.15 21.70
C ALA A 598 -32.67 -5.71 21.29
N GLY A 599 -31.99 -5.10 20.31
CA GLY A 599 -30.64 -5.45 19.90
C GLY A 599 -29.61 -5.31 21.02
N ILE A 600 -29.79 -4.35 21.93
CA ILE A 600 -28.88 -4.09 23.06
C ILE A 600 -28.78 -5.33 23.97
N ARG A 601 -29.94 -5.92 24.28
CA ARG A 601 -30.09 -7.08 25.18
C ARG A 601 -30.18 -8.42 24.46
N HIS A 602 -30.04 -8.46 23.14
CA HIS A 602 -30.19 -9.69 22.38
C HIS A 602 -29.10 -10.71 22.70
N ASP A 603 -29.48 -11.95 23.06
CA ASP A 603 -28.53 -13.03 23.32
C ASP A 603 -28.06 -13.68 22.01
N THR A 604 -27.19 -12.94 21.32
CA THR A 604 -26.60 -13.36 20.04
C THR A 604 -25.67 -14.56 20.19
N LEU A 605 -25.12 -14.78 21.39
CA LEU A 605 -24.32 -15.98 21.69
C LEU A 605 -25.20 -17.24 21.64
N SER A 606 -26.35 -17.21 22.31
CA SER A 606 -27.31 -18.32 22.25
C SER A 606 -27.89 -18.47 20.85
N HIS A 607 -28.21 -17.38 20.15
CA HIS A 607 -28.63 -17.41 18.74
C HIS A 607 -27.59 -18.12 17.85
N ALA A 608 -26.30 -17.80 18.00
CA ALA A 608 -25.23 -18.39 17.19
C ALA A 608 -24.86 -19.84 17.56
N SER A 609 -25.31 -20.35 18.71
CA SER A 609 -24.89 -21.66 19.23
C SER A 609 -26.03 -22.64 19.51
N GLU A 610 -27.29 -22.18 19.49
CA GLU A 610 -28.46 -22.99 19.84
C GLU A 610 -29.64 -22.88 18.87
N ASN A 611 -29.65 -21.95 17.90
CA ASN A 611 -30.80 -21.72 17.03
C ASN A 611 -31.33 -23.03 16.40
N PRO A 612 -32.48 -23.53 16.86
CA PRO A 612 -32.97 -24.85 16.48
C PRO A 612 -33.61 -24.85 15.08
N THR A 613 -33.82 -23.67 14.49
CA THR A 613 -34.48 -23.52 13.19
C THR A 613 -33.51 -23.59 12.01
N SER A 614 -32.20 -23.52 12.27
CA SER A 614 -31.16 -23.56 11.24
C SER A 614 -29.93 -24.34 11.74
N GLU A 615 -30.02 -25.68 11.71
CA GLU A 615 -28.99 -26.58 12.23
C GLU A 615 -27.61 -26.33 11.62
N TRP A 616 -27.54 -26.09 10.30
CA TRP A 616 -26.28 -25.86 9.60
C TRP A 616 -25.54 -24.63 10.15
N SER A 617 -26.27 -23.55 10.46
CA SER A 617 -25.70 -22.24 10.83
C SER A 617 -25.04 -22.23 12.20
N VAL A 618 -25.51 -23.10 13.10
CA VAL A 618 -24.96 -23.21 14.46
C VAL A 618 -24.00 -24.39 14.61
N PHE A 619 -24.02 -25.36 13.67
CA PHE A 619 -23.30 -26.62 13.79
C PHE A 619 -21.82 -26.43 14.10
N LEU A 620 -21.09 -25.67 13.28
CA LEU A 620 -19.63 -25.54 13.40
C LEU A 620 -19.23 -24.93 14.75
N PHE A 621 -19.81 -23.78 15.11
CA PHE A 621 -19.50 -23.11 16.36
C PHE A 621 -19.93 -23.93 17.59
N LYS A 622 -21.15 -24.49 17.55
CA LYS A 622 -21.65 -25.38 18.61
C LYS A 622 -20.72 -26.56 18.83
N LYS A 623 -20.22 -27.18 17.76
CA LYS A 623 -19.28 -28.30 17.82
C LYS A 623 -17.95 -27.87 18.42
N LEU A 624 -17.35 -26.79 17.92
CA LEU A 624 -16.07 -26.31 18.45
C LEU A 624 -16.15 -25.94 19.95
N LEU A 625 -17.28 -25.41 20.43
CA LEU A 625 -17.52 -25.13 21.85
C LEU A 625 -17.53 -26.38 22.76
N GLU A 626 -17.63 -27.60 22.22
CA GLU A 626 -17.49 -28.85 22.99
C GLU A 626 -16.04 -29.03 23.48
N ASN A 627 -15.05 -28.63 22.67
CA ASN A 627 -13.63 -28.66 23.02
C ASN A 627 -13.29 -27.55 24.05
N SER A 628 -12.58 -27.90 25.14
CA SER A 628 -12.26 -26.95 26.21
C SER A 628 -11.22 -25.90 25.83
N GLU A 629 -10.25 -26.23 24.98
CA GLU A 629 -9.23 -25.29 24.49
C GLU A 629 -9.91 -24.19 23.67
N PHE A 630 -10.72 -24.56 22.67
CA PHE A 630 -11.50 -23.62 21.88
C PHE A 630 -12.45 -22.79 22.74
N ARG A 631 -13.21 -23.44 23.63
CA ARG A 631 -14.19 -22.76 24.49
C ARG A 631 -13.54 -21.72 25.40
N ASN A 632 -12.40 -22.06 26.01
CA ASN A 632 -11.67 -21.12 26.87
C ASN A 632 -11.09 -19.97 26.05
N ALA A 633 -10.51 -20.26 24.88
CA ALA A 633 -9.99 -19.24 23.96
C ALA A 633 -11.09 -18.28 23.50
N PHE A 634 -12.28 -18.77 23.15
CA PHE A 634 -13.44 -17.94 22.78
C PHE A 634 -13.89 -17.02 23.93
N ILE A 635 -14.03 -17.55 25.15
CA ILE A 635 -14.46 -16.76 26.31
C ILE A 635 -13.41 -15.69 26.65
N ASN A 636 -12.12 -16.06 26.63
CA ASN A 636 -11.03 -15.13 26.86
C ASN A 636 -10.94 -14.07 25.76
N ARG A 637 -11.09 -14.42 24.47
CA ARG A 637 -11.09 -13.44 23.37
C ARG A 637 -12.25 -12.44 23.48
N MET A 638 -13.42 -12.90 23.91
CA MET A 638 -14.53 -11.99 24.23
C MET A 638 -14.18 -11.04 25.38
N ALA A 639 -13.60 -11.54 26.48
CA ALA A 639 -13.17 -10.69 27.60
C ALA A 639 -12.08 -9.71 27.17
N ASP A 640 -11.09 -10.18 26.41
CA ASP A 640 -10.01 -9.39 25.83
C ASP A 640 -10.59 -8.19 25.07
N TYR A 641 -11.51 -8.41 24.13
CA TYR A 641 -12.09 -7.31 23.35
C TYR A 641 -13.01 -6.40 24.16
N LEU A 642 -13.77 -6.92 25.13
CA LEU A 642 -14.55 -6.07 26.04
C LEU A 642 -13.69 -5.15 26.91
N ASN A 643 -12.43 -5.49 27.17
CA ASN A 643 -11.47 -4.64 27.87
C ASN A 643 -10.61 -3.77 26.94
N THR A 644 -10.79 -3.87 25.62
CA THR A 644 -9.96 -3.17 24.62
C THR A 644 -10.82 -2.57 23.51
N CYS A 645 -10.90 -3.21 22.35
CA CYS A 645 -11.52 -2.61 21.17
C CYS A 645 -13.06 -2.46 21.24
N PHE A 646 -13.70 -3.11 22.21
CA PHE A 646 -15.12 -2.97 22.56
C PHE A 646 -15.36 -2.28 23.90
N ASP A 647 -14.34 -1.61 24.44
CA ASP A 647 -14.50 -0.68 25.56
C ASP A 647 -15.57 0.38 25.22
N SER A 648 -16.45 0.68 26.17
CA SER A 648 -17.59 1.56 25.93
C SER A 648 -17.16 2.96 25.48
N GLU A 649 -16.14 3.55 26.09
CA GLU A 649 -15.68 4.90 25.78
C GLU A 649 -15.10 4.94 24.37
N LEU A 650 -14.21 4.00 24.04
CA LEU A 650 -13.62 3.91 22.70
C LEU A 650 -14.67 3.70 21.59
N VAL A 651 -15.68 2.86 21.84
CA VAL A 651 -16.74 2.62 20.85
C VAL A 651 -17.61 3.86 20.67
N MET A 652 -17.96 4.57 21.76
CA MET A 652 -18.68 5.84 21.69
C MET A 652 -17.88 6.90 20.93
N ASP A 653 -16.59 7.05 21.20
CA ASP A 653 -15.70 7.97 20.47
C ASP A 653 -15.64 7.64 18.97
N THR A 654 -15.62 6.35 18.63
CA THR A 654 -15.64 5.91 17.23
C THR A 654 -16.99 6.21 16.57
N ILE A 655 -18.12 6.08 17.28
CA ILE A 655 -19.44 6.48 16.79
C ILE A 655 -19.44 7.99 16.50
N ASP A 656 -18.94 8.81 17.43
CA ASP A 656 -18.91 10.26 17.29
C ASP A 656 -17.99 10.70 16.15
N GLU A 657 -16.85 10.05 15.95
CA GLU A 657 -15.96 10.28 14.80
C GLU A 657 -16.72 10.08 13.47
N VAL A 658 -17.41 8.95 13.31
CA VAL A 658 -18.13 8.62 12.08
C VAL A 658 -19.37 9.50 11.90
N LYS A 659 -20.11 9.78 12.98
CA LYS A 659 -21.25 10.72 13.03
C LYS A 659 -20.83 12.09 12.50
N ASN A 660 -19.77 12.65 13.08
CA ASN A 660 -19.31 14.00 12.76
C ASN A 660 -18.88 14.15 11.30
N ALA A 661 -18.39 13.07 10.68
CA ALA A 661 -18.01 13.09 9.28
C ALA A 661 -19.22 13.28 8.33
N ILE A 662 -20.37 12.69 8.64
CA ILE A 662 -21.53 12.66 7.73
C ILE A 662 -22.66 13.62 8.11
N ALA A 663 -22.77 14.01 9.40
CA ALA A 663 -23.86 14.84 9.91
C ALA A 663 -24.18 16.07 9.05
N PRO A 664 -23.19 16.83 8.52
CA PRO A 664 -23.48 18.00 7.69
C PRO A 664 -24.22 17.68 6.38
N SER A 665 -24.10 16.45 5.86
CA SER A 665 -24.72 16.03 4.60
C SER A 665 -26.08 15.34 4.77
N ILE A 666 -26.46 14.96 6.00
CA ILE A 666 -27.74 14.29 6.28
C ILE A 666 -28.95 15.14 5.87
N PRO A 667 -29.01 16.46 6.13
CA PRO A 667 -30.16 17.27 5.71
C PRO A 667 -30.39 17.27 4.18
N GLU A 668 -29.34 17.41 3.37
CA GLU A 668 -29.46 17.40 1.90
C GLU A 668 -29.78 15.98 1.38
N HIS A 669 -29.19 14.95 1.99
CA HIS A 669 -29.59 13.56 1.72
C HIS A 669 -31.09 13.35 1.97
N ASN A 670 -31.60 13.81 3.11
CA ASN A 670 -33.01 13.61 3.46
C ASN A 670 -33.94 14.54 2.67
N ALA A 671 -33.50 15.72 2.23
CA ALA A 671 -34.23 16.53 1.27
C ALA A 671 -34.40 15.79 -0.07
N ARG A 672 -33.40 15.00 -0.50
CA ARG A 672 -33.48 14.19 -1.71
C ARG A 672 -34.37 12.95 -1.56
N TRP A 673 -34.26 12.23 -0.45
CA TRP A 673 -34.85 10.89 -0.30
C TRP A 673 -35.99 10.79 0.70
N GLN A 674 -36.03 11.65 1.72
CA GLN A 674 -37.02 11.66 2.80
C GLN A 674 -37.19 10.31 3.53
N ALA A 675 -36.16 9.46 3.48
CA ALA A 675 -36.20 8.12 4.02
C ALA A 675 -35.82 8.07 5.52
N ILE A 676 -35.01 9.03 5.99
CA ILE A 676 -34.53 9.07 7.37
C ILE A 676 -35.51 9.90 8.20
N TRP A 677 -36.19 9.27 9.14
CA TRP A 677 -37.21 9.94 9.97
C TRP A 677 -36.60 10.78 11.10
N ASP A 678 -35.73 10.18 11.90
CA ASP A 678 -35.06 10.84 13.03
C ASP A 678 -33.64 10.31 13.17
N TRP A 679 -32.69 11.02 12.56
CA TRP A 679 -31.30 10.59 12.51
C TRP A 679 -30.61 10.68 13.88
N ASP A 680 -30.93 11.71 14.68
CA ASP A 680 -30.29 11.90 15.98
C ASP A 680 -30.70 10.79 16.95
N SER A 681 -31.99 10.42 16.99
CA SER A 681 -32.47 9.28 17.79
C SER A 681 -31.80 7.95 17.39
N GLU A 682 -31.55 7.73 16.09
CA GLU A 682 -30.82 6.55 15.61
C GLU A 682 -29.37 6.50 16.10
N VAL A 683 -28.70 7.65 16.15
CA VAL A 683 -27.33 7.75 16.67
C VAL A 683 -27.30 7.59 18.19
N GLU A 684 -28.25 8.18 18.92
CA GLU A 684 -28.39 8.02 20.38
C GLU A 684 -28.63 6.55 20.76
N LEU A 685 -29.38 5.81 19.95
CA LEU A 685 -29.59 4.38 20.14
C LEU A 685 -28.28 3.59 19.99
N MET A 686 -27.43 3.92 19.02
CA MET A 686 -26.11 3.30 18.87
C MET A 686 -25.17 3.62 20.04
N GLN A 687 -25.19 4.85 20.56
CA GLN A 687 -24.41 5.23 21.74
C GLN A 687 -24.89 4.48 22.99
N THR A 688 -26.22 4.33 23.14
CA THR A 688 -26.82 3.51 24.22
C THR A 688 -26.39 2.05 24.11
N PHE A 689 -26.37 1.51 22.88
CA PHE A 689 -25.85 0.17 22.62
C PHE A 689 -24.39 0.03 23.08
N ALA A 690 -23.50 0.94 22.69
CA ALA A 690 -22.07 0.91 23.06
C ALA A 690 -21.87 0.90 24.59
N LYS A 691 -22.70 1.66 25.32
CA LYS A 691 -22.67 1.74 26.77
C LYS A 691 -23.16 0.48 27.48
N GLU A 692 -24.27 -0.10 27.03
CA GLU A 692 -24.96 -1.18 27.76
C GLU A 692 -24.59 -2.58 27.28
N ARG A 693 -24.16 -2.74 26.02
CA ARG A 693 -23.89 -4.05 25.41
C ARG A 693 -22.82 -4.88 26.15
N PRO A 694 -21.70 -4.32 26.64
CA PRO A 694 -20.69 -5.09 27.39
C PRO A 694 -21.27 -5.84 28.59
N TYR A 695 -22.17 -5.20 29.35
CA TYR A 695 -22.82 -5.83 30.49
C TYR A 695 -23.67 -7.03 30.06
N HIS A 696 -24.50 -6.87 29.02
CA HIS A 696 -25.36 -7.95 28.52
C HIS A 696 -24.56 -9.13 27.99
N VAL A 697 -23.54 -8.88 27.17
CA VAL A 697 -22.66 -9.93 26.63
C VAL A 697 -21.96 -10.69 27.77
N THR A 698 -21.50 -9.98 28.80
CA THR A 698 -20.91 -10.60 30.00
C THR A 698 -21.90 -11.55 30.68
N GLN A 699 -23.16 -11.14 30.85
CA GLN A 699 -24.20 -12.00 31.44
C GLN A 699 -24.53 -13.21 30.55
N HIS A 700 -24.58 -13.04 29.23
CA HIS A 700 -24.80 -14.14 28.29
C HIS A 700 -23.70 -15.20 28.38
N ILE A 701 -22.42 -14.78 28.44
CA ILE A 701 -21.29 -15.69 28.64
C ILE A 701 -21.41 -16.47 29.96
N ILE A 702 -21.69 -15.78 31.07
CA ILE A 702 -21.86 -16.43 32.38
C ILE A 702 -22.98 -17.46 32.33
N ASN A 703 -24.16 -17.08 31.82
CA ASN A 703 -25.32 -17.95 31.77
C ASN A 703 -25.08 -19.18 30.88
N LYS A 704 -24.52 -18.97 29.68
CA LYS A 704 -24.24 -20.02 28.70
C LYS A 704 -23.23 -21.05 29.23
N PHE A 705 -22.16 -20.58 29.86
CA PHE A 705 -21.03 -21.42 30.24
C PHE A 705 -20.99 -21.79 31.73
N LYS A 706 -22.06 -21.49 32.48
CA LYS A 706 -22.20 -21.85 33.90
C LYS A 706 -21.93 -23.33 34.19
N ARG A 707 -22.40 -24.23 33.32
CA ARG A 707 -22.18 -25.68 33.45
C ARG A 707 -20.71 -26.10 33.31
N PHE A 708 -19.86 -25.23 32.77
CA PHE A 708 -18.43 -25.43 32.61
C PHE A 708 -17.61 -24.66 33.65
N GLY A 709 -18.24 -24.12 34.69
CA GLY A 709 -17.56 -23.43 35.80
C GLY A 709 -17.55 -21.90 35.71
N VAL A 710 -18.12 -21.31 34.66
CA VAL A 710 -18.21 -19.85 34.52
C VAL A 710 -19.28 -19.29 35.45
N THR A 711 -18.87 -18.80 36.61
CA THR A 711 -19.78 -18.45 37.72
C THR A 711 -19.93 -16.96 37.97
N GLY A 712 -19.16 -16.14 37.27
CA GLY A 712 -19.17 -14.68 37.40
C GLY A 712 -17.88 -14.08 36.84
N THR A 713 -17.60 -12.84 37.21
CA THR A 713 -16.36 -12.14 36.84
C THR A 713 -15.49 -11.82 38.05
N TYR A 714 -14.26 -11.40 37.78
CA TYR A 714 -13.30 -10.85 38.73
C TYR A 714 -12.40 -9.83 38.00
N SER A 715 -11.73 -8.97 38.77
CA SER A 715 -10.81 -7.95 38.24
C SER A 715 -9.38 -8.46 38.22
N VAL A 716 -8.65 -8.12 37.16
CA VAL A 716 -7.21 -8.35 36.98
C VAL A 716 -6.54 -6.99 36.91
N ASN A 717 -5.62 -6.71 37.83
CA ASN A 717 -4.78 -5.52 37.81
C ASN A 717 -3.34 -5.94 37.50
N LEU A 718 -2.77 -5.34 36.45
CA LEU A 718 -1.45 -5.64 35.93
C LEU A 718 -0.61 -4.37 35.93
N GLU A 719 0.56 -4.44 36.56
CA GLU A 719 1.50 -3.33 36.62
C GLU A 719 2.83 -3.70 35.97
N THR A 720 3.46 -2.76 35.28
CA THR A 720 4.85 -2.91 34.84
C THR A 720 5.51 -1.57 34.54
N ASP A 721 6.84 -1.58 34.41
CA ASP A 721 7.60 -0.46 33.88
C ASP A 721 7.74 -0.64 32.37
N THR A 722 6.92 0.09 31.61
CA THR A 722 6.81 -0.07 30.15
C THR A 722 8.10 0.27 29.40
N SER A 723 9.05 0.95 30.04
CA SER A 723 10.38 1.20 29.47
C SER A 723 11.31 -0.02 29.48
N LYS A 724 10.93 -1.10 30.18
CA LYS A 724 11.75 -2.31 30.38
C LYS A 724 11.10 -3.58 29.85
N GLY A 725 9.80 -3.56 29.58
CA GLY A 725 9.01 -4.71 29.18
C GLY A 725 7.53 -4.40 29.21
N PHE A 726 6.71 -5.31 28.72
CA PHE A 726 5.25 -5.21 28.73
C PHE A 726 4.63 -6.54 29.17
N ILE A 727 3.34 -6.51 29.48
CA ILE A 727 2.58 -7.72 29.85
C ILE A 727 1.65 -8.09 28.71
N ARG A 728 1.68 -9.36 28.30
CA ARG A 728 0.66 -9.98 27.45
C ARG A 728 -0.35 -10.72 28.31
N ILE A 729 -1.64 -10.42 28.16
CA ILE A 729 -2.73 -11.19 28.76
C ILE A 729 -3.54 -11.86 27.66
N ASN A 730 -3.57 -13.19 27.67
CA ASN A 730 -4.13 -14.03 26.62
C ASN A 730 -3.61 -13.62 25.22
N SER A 731 -4.44 -12.90 24.46
CA SER A 731 -4.15 -12.45 23.09
C SER A 731 -3.83 -10.96 22.97
N ILE A 732 -3.81 -10.21 24.09
CA ILE A 732 -3.57 -8.76 24.10
C ILE A 732 -2.18 -8.46 24.64
N ASP A 733 -1.43 -7.67 23.88
CA ASP A 733 -0.25 -6.96 24.37
C ASP A 733 -0.66 -5.65 25.03
N LEU A 734 -0.36 -5.46 26.31
CA LEU A 734 -0.65 -4.22 27.01
C LEU A 734 0.43 -3.18 26.67
N LYS A 735 0.24 -2.54 25.51
CA LYS A 735 1.07 -1.45 24.99
C LYS A 735 0.22 -0.23 24.69
N ASP A 736 0.83 0.94 24.67
CA ASP A 736 0.22 2.20 24.24
C ASP A 736 -0.23 2.16 22.76
N THR A 737 0.43 1.35 21.94
CA THR A 737 0.04 1.09 20.54
C THR A 737 -1.16 0.16 20.39
N THR A 738 -1.57 -0.55 21.45
CA THR A 738 -2.68 -1.49 21.39
C THR A 738 -4.00 -0.75 21.53
N ARG A 739 -4.87 -0.87 20.51
CA ARG A 739 -6.15 -0.16 20.48
C ARG A 739 -7.02 -0.51 21.70
N GLY A 740 -7.39 0.50 22.47
CA GLY A 740 -8.20 0.36 23.69
C GLY A 740 -7.39 0.14 24.98
N VAL A 741 -6.05 0.15 24.92
CA VAL A 741 -5.18 0.13 26.10
C VAL A 741 -4.71 1.57 26.40
N ASN A 742 -5.35 2.23 27.37
CA ASN A 742 -5.06 3.63 27.69
C ASN A 742 -3.95 3.82 28.74
N ASN A 743 -3.71 2.84 29.61
CA ASN A 743 -2.68 2.89 30.65
C ASN A 743 -1.98 1.51 30.78
N PRO A 744 -0.98 1.22 29.94
CA PRO A 744 -0.28 -0.07 29.98
C PRO A 744 0.60 -0.26 31.24
N GLU A 745 1.01 0.81 31.91
CA GLU A 745 1.81 0.74 33.16
C GLU A 745 1.00 0.26 34.36
N GLU A 746 -0.28 0.64 34.43
CA GLU A 746 -1.24 0.22 35.46
C GLU A 746 -2.59 -0.11 34.79
N TRP A 747 -2.68 -1.32 34.25
CA TRP A 747 -3.85 -1.76 33.49
C TRP A 747 -4.80 -2.59 34.35
N THR A 748 -6.11 -2.34 34.21
CA THR A 748 -7.16 -3.13 34.85
C THR A 748 -8.13 -3.70 33.81
N GLY A 749 -8.44 -4.99 33.94
CA GLY A 749 -9.44 -5.66 33.12
C GLY A 749 -10.39 -6.55 33.92
N THR A 750 -11.52 -6.91 33.31
CA THR A 750 -12.52 -7.82 33.86
C THR A 750 -12.53 -9.15 33.10
N TYR A 751 -12.39 -10.26 33.81
CA TYR A 751 -12.34 -11.61 33.24
C TYR A 751 -13.29 -12.57 33.94
N PHE A 752 -13.50 -13.75 33.34
CA PHE A 752 -14.47 -14.74 33.79
C PHE A 752 -13.87 -15.76 34.78
N LYS A 753 -14.54 -15.96 35.92
CA LYS A 753 -14.18 -16.99 36.90
C LYS A 753 -14.31 -18.37 36.28
N GLY A 754 -13.39 -19.28 36.61
CA GLY A 754 -13.42 -20.67 36.11
C GLY A 754 -12.94 -20.86 34.67
N VAL A 755 -12.37 -19.82 34.05
CA VAL A 755 -11.67 -19.89 32.76
C VAL A 755 -10.19 -19.62 33.01
N PRO A 756 -9.27 -20.48 32.56
CA PRO A 756 -7.84 -20.26 32.75
C PRO A 756 -7.36 -19.05 31.95
N LEU A 757 -6.54 -18.20 32.57
CA LEU A 757 -5.86 -17.08 31.91
C LEU A 757 -4.39 -17.40 31.71
N THR A 758 -3.83 -16.91 30.60
CA THR A 758 -2.38 -16.89 30.37
C THR A 758 -1.87 -15.45 30.48
N ILE A 759 -0.91 -15.18 31.35
CA ILE A 759 -0.30 -13.85 31.55
C ILE A 759 1.20 -14.01 31.39
N THR A 760 1.81 -13.25 30.48
CA THR A 760 3.23 -13.35 30.13
C THR A 760 3.92 -12.00 30.29
N ALA A 761 5.06 -11.96 30.98
CA ALA A 761 5.93 -10.80 31.02
C ALA A 761 6.93 -10.88 29.86
N ILE A 762 6.91 -9.89 28.97
CA ILE A 762 7.77 -9.86 27.78
C ILE A 762 8.75 -8.68 27.92
N PRO A 763 10.07 -8.93 28.03
CA PRO A 763 11.05 -7.87 28.18
C PRO A 763 11.20 -7.05 26.89
N GLU A 764 11.51 -5.75 27.03
CA GLU A 764 12.03 -4.92 25.94
C GLU A 764 13.54 -5.18 25.75
N ASP A 765 14.09 -4.71 24.63
CA ASP A 765 15.51 -4.90 24.29
C ASP A 765 16.44 -4.41 25.42
N GLY A 766 17.42 -5.25 25.78
CA GLY A 766 18.38 -4.99 26.86
C GLY A 766 17.90 -5.31 28.27
N TYR A 767 16.71 -5.91 28.41
CA TYR A 767 16.15 -6.37 29.68
C TYR A 767 15.83 -7.87 29.65
N VAL A 768 15.71 -8.45 30.84
CA VAL A 768 15.17 -9.78 31.07
C VAL A 768 14.13 -9.74 32.17
N PHE A 769 13.18 -10.67 32.12
CA PHE A 769 12.25 -10.88 33.22
C PHE A 769 13.01 -11.27 34.49
N ASP A 770 12.70 -10.61 35.62
CA ASP A 770 13.29 -10.92 36.92
C ASP A 770 12.33 -11.75 37.78
N ARG A 771 11.12 -11.23 38.03
CA ARG A 771 10.09 -11.88 38.85
C ARG A 771 8.72 -11.23 38.67
N TRP A 772 7.70 -11.90 39.17
CA TRP A 772 6.41 -11.30 39.46
C TRP A 772 6.35 -10.82 40.91
N GLU A 773 5.69 -9.70 41.18
CA GLU A 773 5.16 -9.38 42.51
C GLU A 773 3.67 -9.72 42.56
N GLY A 774 3.21 -10.26 43.70
CA GLY A 774 1.83 -10.73 43.87
C GLY A 774 1.63 -12.26 43.71
N THR A 775 2.69 -12.98 43.33
CA THR A 775 2.73 -14.45 43.29
C THR A 775 4.15 -14.97 43.58
N ASP A 776 4.28 -16.22 44.02
CA ASP A 776 5.56 -16.90 44.25
C ASP A 776 6.06 -17.67 42.99
N GLU A 777 5.31 -17.59 41.88
CA GLU A 777 5.66 -18.21 40.61
C GLU A 777 6.90 -17.57 39.99
N THR A 778 7.77 -18.40 39.41
CA THR A 778 9.08 -17.97 38.86
C THR A 778 9.12 -17.93 37.34
N SER A 779 8.12 -18.51 36.67
CA SER A 779 7.97 -18.46 35.22
C SER A 779 7.57 -17.06 34.77
N ASP A 780 8.11 -16.60 33.64
CA ASP A 780 7.66 -15.37 32.96
C ASP A 780 6.22 -15.47 32.48
N THR A 781 5.72 -16.70 32.30
CA THR A 781 4.39 -17.04 31.86
C THR A 781 3.62 -17.74 32.98
N LEU A 782 2.47 -17.19 33.34
CA LEU A 782 1.56 -17.70 34.37
C LEU A 782 0.29 -18.25 33.71
N VAL A 783 -0.11 -19.46 34.08
CA VAL A 783 -1.44 -20.00 33.75
C VAL A 783 -2.25 -20.07 35.04
N ILE A 784 -3.19 -19.13 35.20
CA ILE A 784 -3.93 -18.95 36.45
C ILE A 784 -5.36 -19.42 36.27
N MET A 785 -5.89 -20.16 37.25
CA MET A 785 -7.31 -20.46 37.38
C MET A 785 -7.93 -19.51 38.42
N PRO A 786 -8.48 -18.37 38.00
CA PRO A 786 -8.86 -17.29 38.91
C PRO A 786 -10.17 -17.60 39.63
N THR A 787 -10.14 -17.42 40.95
CA THR A 787 -11.34 -17.51 41.81
C THR A 787 -11.64 -16.19 42.54
N LYS A 788 -10.70 -15.23 42.51
CA LYS A 788 -10.73 -13.92 43.16
C LYS A 788 -9.97 -12.88 42.32
N ASN A 789 -10.07 -11.61 42.69
CA ASN A 789 -9.31 -10.54 42.03
C ASN A 789 -7.80 -10.81 42.07
N ILE A 790 -7.11 -10.47 40.99
CA ILE A 790 -5.67 -10.66 40.80
C ILE A 790 -4.99 -9.29 40.77
N ASN A 791 -3.86 -9.16 41.45
CA ASN A 791 -2.95 -8.03 41.32
C ASN A 791 -1.56 -8.60 41.07
N LEU A 792 -0.95 -8.28 39.94
CA LEU A 792 0.37 -8.75 39.56
C LEU A 792 1.21 -7.61 39.02
N LYS A 793 2.49 -7.62 39.33
CA LYS A 793 3.47 -6.69 38.76
C LYS A 793 4.62 -7.44 38.11
N ALA A 794 4.86 -7.20 36.83
CA ALA A 794 6.03 -7.75 36.14
C ALA A 794 7.25 -6.86 36.44
N ILE A 795 8.30 -7.46 36.99
CA ILE A 795 9.58 -6.79 37.24
C ILE A 795 10.62 -7.28 36.25
N PHE A 796 11.25 -6.35 35.56
CA PHE A 796 12.35 -6.57 34.63
C PHE A 796 13.65 -6.00 35.20
N LYS A 797 14.77 -6.61 34.85
CA LYS A 797 16.11 -6.11 35.17
C LYS A 797 16.95 -6.03 33.91
N LYS A 798 17.96 -5.15 33.91
CA LYS A 798 18.90 -5.02 32.80
C LYS A 798 19.58 -6.36 32.56
N ASP A 799 19.73 -6.75 31.31
CA ASP A 799 20.40 -7.98 30.95
C ASP A 799 21.92 -7.83 31.12
N SER A 800 22.42 -8.24 32.28
CA SER A 800 23.87 -8.23 32.59
C SER A 800 24.68 -9.23 31.75
N SER A 801 24.04 -10.11 30.97
CA SER A 801 24.75 -11.05 30.09
C SER A 801 25.26 -10.40 28.79
N THR A 802 24.94 -9.12 28.57
CA THR A 802 25.26 -8.36 27.36
C THR A 802 26.35 -7.31 27.56
N GLU A 803 26.99 -7.19 28.72
CA GLU A 803 28.12 -6.26 28.92
C GLU A 803 29.46 -7.01 28.88
N CYS A 804 30.49 -6.36 28.32
CA CYS A 804 31.85 -6.88 28.22
C CYS A 804 32.85 -5.84 28.70
N THR A 805 33.91 -6.33 29.34
CA THR A 805 35.01 -5.51 29.85
C THR A 805 36.03 -5.28 28.75
N ILE A 806 36.30 -4.02 28.43
CA ILE A 806 37.41 -3.61 27.56
C ILE A 806 38.55 -3.13 28.44
N SER A 807 39.72 -3.73 28.27
CA SER A 807 40.93 -3.34 29.02
C SER A 807 42.15 -3.21 28.12
N GLY A 808 43.24 -2.68 28.67
CA GLY A 808 44.50 -2.63 27.96
C GLY A 808 45.54 -1.79 28.67
N TYR A 809 46.72 -1.71 28.05
CA TYR A 809 47.85 -0.92 28.52
C TYR A 809 48.25 0.11 27.44
N ILE A 810 48.55 1.33 27.85
CA ILE A 810 49.05 2.42 26.99
C ILE A 810 50.42 2.86 27.49
N GLU A 811 51.34 3.13 26.55
CA GLU A 811 52.69 3.60 26.86
C GLU A 811 53.12 4.70 25.87
N PRO A 812 53.70 5.81 26.35
CA PRO A 812 54.25 6.82 25.45
C PRO A 812 55.55 6.33 24.80
N ASP A 813 55.80 6.71 23.54
CA ASP A 813 56.98 6.29 22.77
C ASP A 813 58.27 7.06 23.10
N LEU A 814 58.59 7.17 24.39
CA LEU A 814 59.73 7.92 24.92
C LEU A 814 60.36 7.20 26.10
N SER A 815 61.60 7.56 26.43
CA SER A 815 62.28 7.05 27.63
C SER A 815 62.17 8.08 28.76
N SER A 816 61.63 7.67 29.91
CA SER A 816 61.52 8.50 31.11
C SER A 816 61.66 7.62 32.36
N THR A 817 62.13 8.20 33.46
CA THR A 817 62.13 7.58 34.80
C THR A 817 60.99 8.08 35.69
N ALA A 818 60.09 8.93 35.18
CA ALA A 818 58.96 9.46 35.94
C ALA A 818 57.88 8.37 36.13
N ALA A 819 57.46 8.17 37.38
CA ALA A 819 56.49 7.12 37.75
C ALA A 819 55.11 7.33 37.12
N ASP A 820 54.74 8.58 36.82
CA ASP A 820 53.42 8.97 36.31
C ASP A 820 53.41 9.15 34.77
N ILE A 821 54.45 8.72 34.06
CA ILE A 821 54.56 8.94 32.61
C ILE A 821 53.45 8.19 31.84
N LYS A 822 53.00 7.05 32.37
CA LYS A 822 51.97 6.17 31.78
C LYS A 822 50.54 6.49 32.24
N SER A 823 50.35 7.40 33.19
CA SER A 823 49.02 7.71 33.74
C SER A 823 48.26 8.74 32.92
N ASN A 824 46.94 8.82 33.16
CA ASN A 824 46.05 9.85 32.63
C ASN A 824 45.93 9.92 31.09
N PHE A 825 46.13 8.80 30.38
CA PHE A 825 45.64 8.69 29.00
C PHE A 825 44.15 8.38 29.04
N LYS A 826 43.34 9.18 28.34
CA LYS A 826 41.90 8.97 28.22
C LYS A 826 41.62 7.99 27.10
N VAL A 827 40.86 6.94 27.40
CA VAL A 827 40.27 6.03 26.42
C VAL A 827 38.77 6.26 26.43
N GLU A 828 38.21 6.64 25.29
CA GLU A 828 36.77 6.85 25.11
C GLU A 828 36.24 6.03 23.94
N VAL A 829 35.02 5.51 24.07
CA VAL A 829 34.36 4.79 22.98
C VAL A 829 33.52 5.80 22.22
N LEU A 830 33.82 6.03 20.94
CA LEU A 830 33.03 6.96 20.12
C LEU A 830 31.60 6.45 20.01
N ASP A 831 30.65 7.38 19.97
CA ASP A 831 29.20 7.15 19.97
C ASP A 831 28.61 6.54 21.27
N LEU A 832 29.44 6.24 22.27
CA LEU A 832 29.03 5.91 23.63
C LEU A 832 29.54 6.95 24.63
N ASN A 833 28.76 7.26 25.66
CA ASN A 833 29.22 8.15 26.74
C ASN A 833 30.03 7.39 27.80
N VAL A 834 31.02 6.59 27.36
CA VAL A 834 31.84 5.71 28.19
C VAL A 834 33.31 6.04 28.01
N SER A 835 34.04 6.23 29.11
CA SER A 835 35.50 6.49 29.08
C SER A 835 36.20 6.05 30.36
N ALA A 836 37.52 5.85 30.27
CA ALA A 836 38.42 5.58 31.40
C ALA A 836 39.74 6.34 31.25
N LEU A 837 40.46 6.49 32.36
CA LEU A 837 41.83 7.02 32.40
C LEU A 837 42.80 5.91 32.78
N THR A 838 44.02 5.95 32.24
CA THR A 838 45.05 5.00 32.65
C THR A 838 45.63 5.30 34.03
N ASP A 839 45.99 4.25 34.76
CA ASP A 839 46.73 4.32 36.02
C ASP A 839 48.25 4.52 35.82
N GLU A 840 49.04 4.46 36.91
CA GLU A 840 50.50 4.63 36.87
C GLU A 840 51.25 3.54 36.08
N ASP A 841 50.65 2.35 35.93
CA ASP A 841 51.17 1.25 35.12
C ASP A 841 50.78 1.38 33.63
N GLY A 842 49.90 2.33 33.30
CA GLY A 842 49.33 2.53 31.97
C GLY A 842 48.09 1.69 31.70
N TYR A 843 47.53 1.01 32.71
CA TYR A 843 46.36 0.16 32.58
C TYR A 843 45.06 0.97 32.55
N PHE A 844 44.11 0.58 31.70
CA PHE A 844 42.74 1.08 31.71
C PHE A 844 41.73 -0.07 31.64
N GLU A 845 40.52 0.19 32.12
CA GLU A 845 39.39 -0.73 32.07
C GLU A 845 38.07 0.06 31.94
N LEU A 846 37.16 -0.39 31.07
CA LEU A 846 35.82 0.19 30.88
C LEU A 846 34.82 -0.90 30.43
N SER A 847 33.53 -0.75 30.73
CA SER A 847 32.48 -1.69 30.34
C SER A 847 31.68 -1.18 29.14
N VAL A 848 31.45 -2.03 28.13
CA VAL A 848 30.64 -1.72 26.93
C VAL A 848 29.61 -2.82 26.65
N PRO A 849 28.50 -2.52 25.97
CA PRO A 849 27.59 -3.53 25.48
C PRO A 849 28.26 -4.44 24.43
N GLN A 850 27.86 -5.71 24.39
CA GLN A 850 28.16 -6.60 23.28
C GLN A 850 27.56 -6.02 22.00
N SER A 851 28.33 -6.08 20.92
CA SER A 851 27.94 -5.49 19.64
C SER A 851 28.59 -6.25 18.50
N ASN A 852 27.78 -6.51 17.46
CA ASN A 852 28.26 -6.96 16.15
C ASN A 852 28.57 -5.77 15.21
N ALA A 853 28.44 -4.54 15.70
CA ALA A 853 28.84 -3.31 15.02
C ALA A 853 30.21 -2.81 15.53
N GLU A 854 30.90 -2.05 14.69
CA GLU A 854 32.24 -1.52 15.00
C GLU A 854 32.22 -0.57 16.20
N TYR A 855 33.13 -0.78 17.15
CA TYR A 855 33.52 0.22 18.14
C TYR A 855 34.82 0.91 17.74
N VAL A 856 34.85 2.23 17.92
CA VAL A 856 36.04 3.06 17.74
C VAL A 856 36.49 3.58 19.10
N PHE A 857 37.65 3.13 19.56
CA PHE A 857 38.27 3.57 20.80
C PHE A 857 39.25 4.69 20.50
N LYS A 858 38.95 5.89 20.99
CA LYS A 858 39.84 7.05 20.85
C LYS A 858 40.69 7.20 22.12
N ILE A 859 42.01 7.21 21.92
CA ILE A 859 43.00 7.37 22.97
C ILE A 859 43.61 8.76 22.84
N SER A 860 43.61 9.54 23.91
CA SER A 860 44.08 10.92 23.90
C SER A 860 44.71 11.35 25.22
N LYS A 861 45.64 12.31 25.14
CA LYS A 861 46.25 13.03 26.27
C LYS A 861 46.76 14.37 25.74
N THR A 862 46.73 15.40 26.57
CA THR A 862 47.24 16.73 26.19
C THR A 862 48.67 16.66 25.67
N ASN A 863 48.93 17.31 24.53
CA ASN A 863 50.20 17.34 23.81
C ASN A 863 50.67 15.98 23.22
N TYR A 864 49.77 15.00 23.13
CA TYR A 864 49.99 13.73 22.42
C TYR A 864 49.07 13.65 21.19
N LEU A 865 49.58 13.08 20.11
CA LEU A 865 48.81 12.80 18.91
C LEU A 865 47.77 11.71 19.21
N ALA A 866 46.48 12.03 19.05
CA ALA A 866 45.39 11.10 19.34
C ALA A 866 45.44 9.84 18.44
N ARG A 867 45.08 8.69 18.99
CA ARG A 867 45.05 7.39 18.29
C ARG A 867 43.65 6.81 18.30
N GLU A 868 43.21 6.24 17.18
CA GLU A 868 41.98 5.46 17.11
C GLU A 868 42.31 3.97 16.96
N VAL A 869 41.59 3.12 17.69
CA VAL A 869 41.64 1.67 17.56
C VAL A 869 40.23 1.17 17.26
N ARG A 870 40.07 0.40 16.18
CA ARG A 870 38.76 -0.09 15.70
C ARG A 870 38.58 -1.58 15.97
N LYS A 871 37.37 -1.98 16.34
CA LYS A 871 36.97 -3.38 16.58
C LYS A 871 35.59 -3.66 16.02
N ASP A 872 35.52 -4.51 14.99
CA ASP A 872 34.28 -4.85 14.27
C ASP A 872 33.24 -5.60 15.11
N THR A 873 33.68 -6.32 16.15
CA THR A 873 32.79 -7.12 17.01
C THR A 873 33.37 -7.21 18.41
N VAL A 874 32.53 -6.97 19.41
CA VAL A 874 32.82 -7.20 20.83
C VAL A 874 31.73 -8.11 21.37
N SER A 875 32.04 -9.38 21.54
CA SER A 875 31.09 -10.39 22.05
C SER A 875 31.50 -10.97 23.40
N ASN A 876 32.69 -10.64 23.90
CA ASN A 876 33.24 -11.08 25.18
C ASN A 876 34.22 -10.00 25.70
N ASP A 877 34.71 -10.16 26.93
CA ASP A 877 35.82 -9.36 27.47
C ASP A 877 36.99 -9.30 26.50
N LEU A 878 37.48 -8.10 26.22
CA LEU A 878 38.47 -7.84 25.17
C LEU A 878 39.58 -6.94 25.71
N ALA A 879 40.80 -7.46 25.71
CA ALA A 879 41.99 -6.63 25.90
C ALA A 879 42.41 -6.01 24.55
N LEU A 880 42.43 -4.67 24.45
CA LEU A 880 42.93 -3.96 23.26
C LEU A 880 44.46 -4.06 23.13
N SER A 881 45.16 -4.28 24.25
CA SER A 881 46.60 -4.48 24.35
C SER A 881 46.97 -5.22 25.64
N SER A 882 48.22 -5.68 25.75
CA SER A 882 48.77 -6.29 26.97
C SER A 882 49.92 -5.48 27.54
N LYS A 883 50.36 -5.80 28.76
CA LYS A 883 51.52 -5.14 29.39
C LYS A 883 52.81 -5.35 28.60
N GLU A 884 52.95 -6.46 27.89
CA GLU A 884 54.09 -6.80 27.03
C GLU A 884 54.02 -6.15 25.65
N SER A 885 52.83 -5.72 25.22
CA SER A 885 52.60 -5.07 23.92
C SER A 885 51.57 -3.94 24.06
N PRO A 886 51.92 -2.83 24.74
CA PRO A 886 51.01 -1.73 24.99
C PRO A 886 50.67 -0.95 23.71
N LEU A 887 49.54 -0.24 23.73
CA LEU A 887 49.22 0.74 22.71
C LEU A 887 50.14 1.93 22.87
N ILE A 888 51.00 2.11 21.88
CA ILE A 888 51.94 3.22 21.83
C ILE A 888 51.24 4.52 21.46
N LEU A 889 51.53 5.61 22.19
CA LEU A 889 51.10 6.97 21.90
C LEU A 889 52.31 7.90 21.69
N TRP A 890 52.21 8.80 20.72
CA TRP A 890 53.28 9.71 20.33
C TRP A 890 53.08 11.10 20.94
N ALA A 891 54.04 11.54 21.74
CA ALA A 891 54.11 12.92 22.21
C ALA A 891 54.51 13.85 21.05
N GLY A 892 53.94 15.06 20.99
CA GLY A 892 54.41 16.10 20.07
C GLY A 892 53.36 16.80 19.22
N ASP A 893 52.07 16.53 19.39
CA ASP A 893 50.98 17.34 18.81
C ASP A 893 50.54 18.36 19.87
N ILE A 894 51.27 19.48 19.94
CA ILE A 894 51.19 20.44 21.06
C ILE A 894 49.97 21.35 20.86
N GLU A 895 49.15 21.46 21.89
CA GLU A 895 47.95 22.28 21.83
C GLU A 895 48.27 23.79 21.73
N ILE A 896 47.61 24.48 20.79
CA ILE A 896 47.69 25.93 20.63
C ILE A 896 46.33 26.52 21.02
N ASN A 897 46.30 27.29 22.10
CA ASN A 897 45.06 27.83 22.71
C ASN A 897 44.06 26.71 23.11
N GLY A 898 44.58 25.60 23.64
CA GLY A 898 43.78 24.45 24.08
C GLY A 898 43.21 23.59 22.95
N LYS A 899 43.81 23.64 21.76
CA LYS A 899 43.43 22.83 20.60
C LYS A 899 44.66 22.28 19.91
N SER A 900 44.72 20.96 19.70
CA SER A 900 45.71 20.33 18.83
C SER A 900 45.27 20.45 17.36
N ASP A 901 46.23 20.41 16.43
CA ASP A 901 45.94 20.43 14.99
C ASP A 901 45.97 19.04 14.35
N GLY A 902 46.20 18.00 15.16
CA GLY A 902 46.13 16.59 14.75
C GLY A 902 47.35 16.13 13.97
N ALA A 903 48.46 16.88 14.03
CA ALA A 903 49.67 16.55 13.29
C ALA A 903 50.94 16.95 14.04
N ILE A 904 51.90 16.02 14.17
CA ILE A 904 53.23 16.32 14.71
C ILE A 904 54.07 16.96 13.59
N ASN A 905 54.32 18.26 13.66
CA ASN A 905 54.97 19.03 12.60
C ASN A 905 55.87 20.17 13.13
N MET A 906 56.32 21.05 12.24
CA MET A 906 57.26 22.13 12.60
C MET A 906 56.65 23.13 13.60
N LYS A 907 55.32 23.29 13.63
CA LYS A 907 54.67 24.16 14.61
C LYS A 907 54.93 23.69 16.04
N ASP A 908 54.93 22.38 16.27
CA ASP A 908 55.18 21.79 17.59
C ASP A 908 56.63 21.98 18.02
N VAL A 909 57.57 21.76 17.09
CA VAL A 909 59.00 22.06 17.32
C VAL A 909 59.20 23.53 17.69
N MET A 910 58.52 24.45 17.01
CA MET A 910 58.59 25.87 17.32
C MET A 910 58.01 26.21 18.70
N LYS A 911 57.08 25.40 19.24
CA LYS A 911 56.55 25.58 20.59
C LYS A 911 57.55 25.18 21.67
N ILE A 912 58.25 24.06 21.47
CA ILE A 912 59.37 23.69 22.34
C ILE A 912 60.46 24.77 22.28
N ALA A 913 60.77 25.29 21.09
CA ALA A 913 61.82 26.28 20.91
C ALA A 913 61.61 27.57 21.75
N ILE A 914 60.37 27.94 22.07
CA ILE A 914 60.06 29.10 22.92
C ILE A 914 60.51 28.87 24.37
N ALA A 915 60.48 27.62 24.85
CA ALA A 915 60.87 27.24 26.20
C ALA A 915 62.19 26.45 26.22
N PHE A 916 63.00 26.54 25.16
CA PHE A 916 64.24 25.76 25.05
C PHE A 916 65.28 26.22 26.07
N ASP A 917 65.96 25.25 26.69
CA ASP A 917 66.96 25.43 27.74
C ASP A 917 66.38 26.02 29.04
N THR A 918 65.10 25.75 29.32
CA THR A 918 64.41 26.16 30.56
C THR A 918 64.21 25.00 31.53
N THR A 919 64.10 25.33 32.80
CA THR A 919 63.88 24.41 33.94
C THR A 919 62.73 24.92 34.81
N PRO A 920 62.18 24.14 35.77
CA PRO A 920 61.03 24.56 36.60
C PRO A 920 61.17 25.88 37.37
N VAL A 921 62.38 26.44 37.49
CA VAL A 921 62.60 27.75 38.12
C VAL A 921 62.39 28.93 37.16
N ASP A 922 62.34 28.67 35.85
CA ASP A 922 62.17 29.67 34.80
C ASP A 922 60.69 29.90 34.49
N ALA A 923 60.30 31.16 34.22
CA ALA A 923 58.89 31.51 34.00
C ALA A 923 58.32 30.94 32.68
N GLU A 924 59.22 30.75 31.72
CA GLU A 924 58.98 30.21 30.39
C GLU A 924 58.85 28.68 30.39
N TYR A 925 59.24 28.00 31.46
CA TYR A 925 59.07 26.55 31.60
C TYR A 925 57.60 26.15 31.63
N LYS A 926 57.31 25.01 31.00
CA LYS A 926 55.96 24.44 30.83
C LYS A 926 56.06 22.93 30.97
N ALA A 927 55.59 22.40 32.10
CA ALA A 927 55.75 20.99 32.46
C ALA A 927 55.07 20.01 31.48
N ASP A 928 54.10 20.48 30.71
CA ASP A 928 53.33 19.72 29.71
C ASP A 928 54.05 19.55 28.36
N ILE A 929 55.18 20.25 28.15
CA ILE A 929 56.07 20.08 26.99
C ILE A 929 57.49 19.61 27.38
N ASP A 930 57.76 19.41 28.67
CA ASP A 930 58.84 18.54 29.17
C ASP A 930 58.34 17.08 29.07
N PHE A 931 58.47 16.50 27.88
CA PHE A 931 57.81 15.24 27.55
C PHE A 931 58.41 14.05 28.29
N ASN A 932 59.72 14.07 28.53
CA ASN A 932 60.38 13.00 29.29
C ASN A 932 60.35 13.25 30.81
N LYS A 933 59.84 14.41 31.26
CA LYS A 933 59.74 14.81 32.66
C LYS A 933 61.10 14.78 33.39
N ASP A 934 62.18 15.16 32.71
CA ASP A 934 63.51 15.26 33.30
C ASP A 934 63.79 16.62 33.96
N ASN A 935 62.76 17.48 34.05
CA ASN A 935 62.79 18.85 34.57
C ASN A 935 63.66 19.80 33.75
N ALA A 936 63.83 19.54 32.46
CA ALA A 936 64.55 20.43 31.55
C ALA A 936 63.99 20.32 30.13
N ILE A 937 63.46 21.42 29.58
CA ILE A 937 63.02 21.46 28.18
C ILE A 937 64.24 21.66 27.30
N ASN A 938 64.70 20.60 26.64
CA ASN A 938 65.96 20.61 25.90
C ASN A 938 65.89 19.81 24.59
N LEU A 939 67.05 19.53 23.99
CA LEU A 939 67.13 18.80 22.73
C LEU A 939 66.50 17.40 22.83
N LYS A 940 66.46 16.77 24.01
CA LYS A 940 65.79 15.48 24.20
C LYS A 940 64.29 15.54 23.93
N ASP A 941 63.61 16.61 24.31
CA ASP A 941 62.18 16.80 24.04
C ASP A 941 61.92 17.05 22.56
N ILE A 942 62.81 17.82 21.91
CA ILE A 942 62.79 17.99 20.45
C ILE A 942 62.99 16.63 19.75
N MET A 943 63.88 15.77 20.25
CA MET A 943 64.12 14.45 19.67
C MET A 943 62.92 13.51 19.81
N ILE A 944 62.09 13.68 20.85
CA ILE A 944 60.84 12.93 21.02
C ILE A 944 59.85 13.32 19.91
N ILE A 945 59.68 14.61 19.64
CA ILE A 945 58.87 15.10 18.51
C ILE A 945 59.46 14.62 17.17
N ALA A 946 60.78 14.77 16.99
CA ALA A 946 61.46 14.48 15.74
C ALA A 946 61.31 13.00 15.30
N LYS A 947 61.15 12.08 16.27
CA LYS A 947 60.94 10.65 16.03
C LYS A 947 59.69 10.37 15.19
N HIS A 948 58.66 11.20 15.33
CA HIS A 948 57.36 11.07 14.67
C HIS A 948 57.00 12.32 13.86
N PHE A 949 58.00 13.03 13.34
CA PHE A 949 57.78 14.25 12.58
C PHE A 949 57.02 13.99 11.26
N ASN A 950 56.12 14.89 10.90
CA ASN A 950 55.17 14.79 9.78
C ASN A 950 54.20 13.60 9.88
N THR A 951 53.72 13.29 11.09
CA THR A 951 52.70 12.25 11.30
C THR A 951 51.36 12.82 11.71
N THR A 952 50.30 12.06 11.44
CA THR A 952 48.89 12.28 11.80
C THR A 952 48.32 11.01 12.44
N SER A 953 47.10 11.06 12.97
CA SER A 953 46.46 9.90 13.61
C SER A 953 46.35 8.67 12.68
N HIS A 954 46.40 8.85 11.35
CA HIS A 954 46.37 7.77 10.36
C HIS A 954 47.71 7.03 10.22
N ASP A 955 48.80 7.55 10.76
CA ASP A 955 50.13 6.96 10.64
C ASP A 955 50.42 5.92 11.73
N TYR A 956 49.58 5.83 12.77
CA TYR A 956 49.64 4.75 13.74
C TYR A 956 49.43 3.39 13.03
N LYS A 957 50.31 2.44 13.32
CA LYS A 957 50.24 1.07 12.78
C LYS A 957 49.33 0.15 13.59
#